data_AF-A0A961AEP4-F1
#
_entry.id   AF-A0A961AEP4-F1
#
_cell.length_a   1.000
_cell.length_b   1.000
_cell.length_c   1.000
_cell.angle_alpha   90.00
_cell.angle_beta   90.00
_cell.angle_gamma   90.00
#
_symmetry.space_group_name_H-M   'P 1'
#
loop_
_entity.id
_entity.type
_entity.pdbx_description
1 polymer ?
#
loop_
_entity_poly.entity_id
_entity_poly.type
_entity_poly.pdbx_seq_one_letter_code
_entity_poly.pdbx_strand_id
1 'polypeptide(L)'
;MPRVSFLSLWCLSFGMGIGFSQAQIPPELVTAERSKILEGVKSVPRVGAPGPVGIWGTLAFPILAAADGREGNELALAAAAGFGQGRVILFGQNGYLSGNAGGDLPRLMENVVRWVGNKAKPRIAVAGVRQSGFYQAKGFSAEELKGPIDAGALQGVDVLVLNAQGLTDEAEATAIIEWVQKGGGLIAGMTGWAYGQTSGGKELTTTHALNRALLPAGVGFTELSAFANLTAFDARPELPRYMNASEAITAIKKQREGGAELTPEEVRQGSNAIQVALAAQPPDRGNLRNAVASALGSPSATAVIPAPDAPLTQDQHGSARMRLSMETRTLRLTTGPDIAAHPAAATFPGQPPAEAPRVGREISIDPTVPGWHSTGLYAAAGEVITVTLPADQVGSGYALRIGCHSDTLYHLDKWLRAPDVTKSEQLSAAETRVSSAFGGLIYLEVPRRAAGAAFTVALSGAVEAPLFVLGQTTDEAWNSSIKNRPAPWAELACDHVILTLPTEVARQVKSPTALMEFWDKAITVQDEISNQARDRERPERIVADVQISAGYMHSGYPIMVPVSASEEMVTYNRLKFPGWGFHHEVGHNHQKPWFTFDGTGEVTNNVLAMYVYEAAMGKDWLIGHSAISEEARREHVQAIQKATDKWQLWKSSPFVALTTYIQLIQAFGWDSWRAYLHSFDDTDFGAVPASDDEARDQFLTRYSRITNRNLGPFFEAWGIPVSAAARAEVASLEPWMPAGL
;
A
#
# COMPACT_ATOMS: atom_id res chain seq x y z
N MET A 1 34.39 -10.84 -33.80
CA MET A 1 34.63 -9.71 -32.87
C MET A 1 33.55 -9.78 -31.79
N PRO A 2 33.89 -9.82 -30.49
CA PRO A 2 32.86 -9.73 -29.46
C PRO A 2 32.27 -8.32 -29.51
N ARG A 3 30.95 -8.21 -29.70
CA ARG A 3 30.23 -6.93 -29.63
C ARG A 3 30.29 -6.44 -28.18
N VAL A 4 31.29 -5.62 -27.85
CA VAL A 4 31.30 -4.85 -26.61
C VAL A 4 30.05 -3.97 -26.63
N SER A 5 29.19 -4.07 -25.61
CA SER A 5 28.03 -3.19 -25.50
C SER A 5 28.47 -1.73 -25.43
N PHE A 6 27.78 -0.87 -26.18
CA PHE A 6 28.06 0.56 -26.23
C PHE A 6 27.89 1.24 -24.88
N LEU A 7 27.04 0.73 -23.99
CA LEU A 7 26.92 1.23 -22.62
C LEU A 7 28.23 1.01 -21.83
N SER A 8 28.90 -0.12 -22.04
CA SER A 8 30.22 -0.40 -21.45
C SER A 8 31.31 0.48 -22.04
N LEU A 9 31.26 0.76 -23.35
CA LEU A 9 32.15 1.72 -24.01
C LEU A 9 31.90 3.15 -23.50
N TRP A 10 30.65 3.55 -23.30
CA TRP A 10 30.29 4.83 -22.68
C TRP A 10 30.80 4.92 -21.24
N CYS A 11 30.60 3.88 -20.41
CA CYS A 11 31.18 3.82 -19.06
C CYS A 11 32.71 3.92 -19.07
N LEU A 12 33.39 3.26 -20.03
CA LEU A 12 34.84 3.29 -20.19
C LEU A 12 35.36 4.64 -20.70
N SER A 13 34.62 5.30 -21.59
CA SER A 13 34.96 6.62 -22.17
C SER A 13 35.04 7.72 -21.13
N PHE A 14 34.33 7.55 -20.01
CA PHE A 14 34.31 8.47 -18.88
C PHE A 14 35.22 8.05 -17.71
N GLY A 15 35.91 6.91 -17.82
CA GLY A 15 36.87 6.42 -16.83
C GLY A 15 38.30 6.95 -17.01
N MET A 16 38.62 7.64 -18.11
CA MET A 16 39.91 8.30 -18.29
C MET A 16 39.79 9.77 -17.88
N GLY A 17 40.49 10.14 -16.81
CA GLY A 17 40.42 11.47 -16.22
C GLY A 17 40.66 12.58 -17.25
N ILE A 18 39.64 13.42 -17.44
CA ILE A 18 39.62 14.88 -17.68
C ILE A 18 38.13 15.24 -17.81
N GLY A 19 37.56 15.96 -16.83
CA GLY A 19 36.23 16.60 -16.88
C GLY A 19 35.02 15.66 -16.96
N PHE A 20 34.31 15.48 -15.84
CA PHE A 20 32.98 14.86 -15.81
C PHE A 20 31.99 15.60 -16.73
N SER A 21 31.78 15.13 -17.96
CA SER A 21 30.56 15.45 -18.68
C SER A 21 29.45 14.52 -18.18
N GLN A 22 28.59 15.06 -17.33
CA GLN A 22 27.36 14.44 -16.80
C GLN A 22 26.24 14.39 -17.85
N ALA A 23 26.55 13.97 -19.08
CA ALA A 23 25.54 13.92 -20.14
C ALA A 23 24.59 12.72 -19.94
N GLN A 24 23.29 12.94 -20.15
CA GLN A 24 22.28 11.89 -20.20
C GLN A 24 22.55 10.95 -21.38
N ILE A 25 22.17 9.66 -21.26
CA ILE A 25 22.21 8.74 -22.40
C ILE A 25 21.31 9.30 -23.52
N PRO A 26 21.81 9.40 -24.76
CA PRO A 26 20.99 9.79 -25.90
C PRO A 26 19.74 8.88 -26.07
N PRO A 27 18.55 9.43 -26.39
CA PRO A 27 17.32 8.67 -26.50
C PRO A 27 17.41 7.45 -27.45
N GLU A 28 18.10 7.60 -28.57
CA GLU A 28 18.30 6.51 -29.54
C GLU A 28 19.09 5.33 -28.97
N LEU A 29 20.03 5.60 -28.06
CA LEU A 29 20.78 4.56 -27.36
C LEU A 29 19.92 3.91 -26.27
N VAL A 30 19.08 4.69 -25.59
CA VAL A 30 18.08 4.14 -24.64
C VAL A 30 17.15 3.17 -25.36
N THR A 31 16.57 3.56 -26.50
CA THR A 31 15.71 2.69 -27.31
C THR A 31 16.45 1.43 -27.77
N ALA A 32 17.72 1.56 -28.19
CA ALA A 32 18.53 0.43 -28.63
C ALA A 32 18.85 -0.56 -27.49
N GLU A 33 19.20 -0.07 -26.30
CA GLU A 33 19.44 -0.94 -25.14
C GLU A 33 18.15 -1.59 -24.63
N ARG A 34 17.03 -0.84 -24.58
CA ARG A 34 15.71 -1.39 -24.25
C ARG A 34 15.29 -2.48 -25.23
N SER A 35 15.51 -2.28 -26.53
CA SER A 35 15.20 -3.28 -27.57
C SER A 35 15.95 -4.60 -27.35
N LYS A 36 17.20 -4.57 -26.86
CA LYS A 36 17.95 -5.79 -26.52
C LYS A 36 17.34 -6.52 -25.33
N ILE A 37 16.91 -5.77 -24.32
CA ILE A 37 16.26 -6.35 -23.13
C ILE A 37 14.90 -6.97 -23.51
N LEU A 38 14.16 -6.33 -24.40
CA LEU A 38 12.81 -6.76 -24.83
C LEU A 38 12.82 -7.71 -26.04
N GLU A 39 13.97 -8.21 -26.48
CA GLU A 39 14.05 -9.06 -27.68
C GLU A 39 13.16 -10.32 -27.55
N GLY A 40 12.16 -10.43 -28.42
CA GLY A 40 11.21 -11.55 -28.41
C GLY A 40 10.21 -11.53 -27.24
N VAL A 41 10.07 -10.40 -26.54
CA VAL A 41 9.07 -10.17 -25.49
C VAL A 41 7.99 -9.26 -26.06
N LYS A 42 6.73 -9.69 -26.05
CA LYS A 42 5.58 -8.86 -26.45
C LYS A 42 4.83 -8.32 -25.25
N SER A 43 4.62 -9.16 -24.24
CA SER A 43 3.99 -8.74 -23.00
C SER A 43 4.42 -9.61 -21.83
N VAL A 44 4.41 -9.02 -20.63
CA VAL A 44 4.60 -9.75 -19.38
C VAL A 44 3.39 -9.56 -18.48
N PRO A 45 2.89 -10.61 -17.81
CA PRO A 45 1.72 -10.50 -16.96
C PRO A 45 1.99 -9.60 -15.75
N ARG A 46 0.94 -8.96 -15.22
CA ARG A 46 1.02 -8.26 -13.94
C ARG A 46 1.18 -9.30 -12.83
N VAL A 47 2.30 -9.25 -12.12
CA VAL A 47 2.56 -10.11 -10.97
C VAL A 47 2.33 -9.34 -9.67
N GLY A 48 1.46 -9.86 -8.81
CA GLY A 48 1.12 -9.28 -7.51
C GLY A 48 0.58 -7.85 -7.61
N ALA A 49 0.84 -7.04 -6.58
CA ALA A 49 0.60 -5.60 -6.57
C ALA A 49 1.93 -4.85 -6.72
N PRO A 50 2.37 -4.54 -7.96
CA PRO A 50 3.64 -3.86 -8.19
C PRO A 50 3.63 -2.38 -7.81
N GLY A 51 4.82 -1.83 -7.59
CA GLY A 51 5.06 -0.40 -7.43
C GLY A 51 5.96 0.17 -8.54
N PRO A 52 6.00 1.49 -8.73
CA PRO A 52 6.92 2.12 -9.66
C PRO A 52 8.35 2.17 -9.12
N VAL A 53 9.32 2.11 -10.04
CA VAL A 53 10.75 2.34 -9.78
C VAL A 53 11.10 3.79 -10.10
N GLY A 54 11.77 4.49 -9.17
CA GLY A 54 12.27 5.85 -9.39
C GLY A 54 13.52 5.86 -10.26
N ILE A 55 13.63 6.85 -11.16
CA ILE A 55 14.71 6.96 -12.15
C ILE A 55 15.19 8.42 -12.21
N TRP A 56 16.48 8.64 -11.94
CA TRP A 56 17.13 9.95 -12.04
C TRP A 56 18.62 9.88 -12.46
N GLY A 57 19.19 8.68 -12.62
CA GLY A 57 20.58 8.52 -13.02
C GLY A 57 20.83 8.95 -14.45
N THR A 58 22.01 9.46 -14.76
CA THR A 58 22.39 9.83 -16.13
C THR A 58 22.52 8.63 -17.06
N LEU A 59 22.77 7.44 -16.48
CA LEU A 59 22.84 6.16 -17.18
C LEU A 59 21.63 5.26 -16.91
N ALA A 60 20.51 5.84 -16.46
CA ALA A 60 19.33 5.10 -16.04
C ALA A 60 18.12 5.35 -16.96
N PHE A 61 17.36 4.30 -17.27
CA PHE A 61 16.22 4.38 -18.18
C PHE A 61 15.14 3.32 -17.85
N PRO A 62 13.85 3.60 -18.15
CA PRO A 62 12.78 2.64 -17.94
C PRO A 62 12.84 1.49 -18.96
N ILE A 63 12.43 0.30 -18.56
CA ILE A 63 12.37 -0.92 -19.39
C ILE A 63 10.92 -1.26 -19.74
N LEU A 64 10.09 -1.41 -18.70
CA LEU A 64 8.66 -1.70 -18.81
C LEU A 64 7.90 -0.59 -18.10
N ALA A 65 6.88 -0.05 -18.77
CA ALA A 65 6.06 1.01 -18.24
C ALA A 65 4.63 0.88 -18.76
N ALA A 66 3.68 1.37 -17.98
CA ALA A 66 2.28 1.42 -18.35
C ALA A 66 1.58 2.55 -17.60
N ALA A 67 0.39 2.91 -18.09
CA ALA A 67 -0.49 3.80 -17.37
C ALA A 67 -1.10 3.09 -16.15
N ASP A 68 -1.25 3.81 -15.04
CA ASP A 68 -1.85 3.31 -13.80
C ASP A 68 -3.30 3.79 -13.64
N GLY A 69 -4.12 3.61 -14.67
CA GLY A 69 -5.52 4.06 -14.66
C GLY A 69 -5.74 5.59 -14.65
N ARG A 70 -4.66 6.39 -14.64
CA ARG A 70 -4.69 7.86 -14.77
C ARG A 70 -4.43 8.24 -16.22
N GLU A 71 -5.23 9.17 -16.76
CA GLU A 71 -5.10 9.59 -18.15
C GLU A 71 -3.71 10.23 -18.39
N GLY A 72 -2.93 9.62 -19.29
CA GLY A 72 -1.78 10.24 -19.94
C GLY A 72 -0.43 10.20 -19.21
N ASN A 73 -0.28 9.47 -18.11
CA ASN A 73 1.03 9.28 -17.45
C ASN A 73 1.40 7.80 -17.36
N GLU A 74 2.65 7.47 -17.70
CA GLU A 74 3.19 6.13 -17.49
C GLU A 74 4.15 6.09 -16.29
N LEU A 75 4.09 4.96 -15.59
CA LEU A 75 4.97 4.62 -14.48
C LEU A 75 5.85 3.43 -14.88
N ALA A 76 7.11 3.45 -14.49
CA ALA A 76 8.06 2.39 -14.79
C ALA A 76 7.92 1.24 -13.78
N LEU A 77 7.52 0.06 -14.23
CA LEU A 77 7.58 -1.18 -13.44
C LEU A 77 9.03 -1.62 -13.22
N ALA A 78 9.85 -1.46 -14.26
CA ALA A 78 11.24 -1.90 -14.25
C ALA A 78 12.16 -0.83 -14.85
N ALA A 79 13.35 -0.68 -14.30
CA ALA A 79 14.35 0.28 -14.75
C ALA A 79 15.74 -0.34 -14.81
N ALA A 80 16.53 0.09 -15.79
CA ALA A 80 17.94 -0.24 -15.92
C ALA A 80 18.81 0.94 -15.49
N ALA A 81 20.01 0.67 -15.00
CA ALA A 81 21.06 1.66 -14.75
C ALA A 81 22.46 1.08 -15.01
N GLY A 82 23.35 1.90 -15.56
CA GLY A 82 24.80 1.65 -15.48
C GLY A 82 25.36 2.15 -14.14
N PHE A 83 26.23 1.38 -13.49
CA PHE A 83 26.90 1.83 -12.26
C PHE A 83 28.34 1.33 -12.17
N GLY A 84 29.30 2.26 -12.23
CA GLY A 84 30.70 1.93 -12.46
C GLY A 84 30.86 1.16 -13.78
N GLN A 85 31.47 -0.02 -13.72
CA GLN A 85 31.63 -0.92 -14.88
C GLN A 85 30.47 -1.91 -15.04
N GLY A 86 29.59 -2.03 -14.04
CA GLY A 86 28.48 -2.98 -14.02
C GLY A 86 27.14 -2.39 -14.42
N ARG A 87 26.10 -3.20 -14.25
CA ARG A 87 24.73 -2.89 -14.66
C ARG A 87 23.74 -3.36 -13.61
N VAL A 88 22.66 -2.61 -13.45
CA VAL A 88 21.58 -2.89 -12.52
C VAL A 88 20.26 -2.91 -13.27
N ILE A 89 19.39 -3.88 -12.96
CA ILE A 89 17.98 -3.85 -13.31
C ILE A 89 17.15 -4.02 -12.03
N LEU A 90 16.18 -3.13 -11.83
CA LEU A 90 15.22 -3.21 -10.73
C LEU A 90 13.83 -3.56 -11.26
N PHE A 91 13.12 -4.41 -10.53
CA PHE A 91 11.69 -4.70 -10.72
C PHE A 91 10.90 -4.26 -9.48
N GLY A 92 9.88 -3.42 -9.64
CA GLY A 92 9.04 -2.91 -8.57
C GLY A 92 8.10 -3.94 -7.91
N GLN A 93 8.34 -5.23 -8.15
CA GLN A 93 7.71 -6.34 -7.45
C GLN A 93 8.63 -7.58 -7.53
N ASN A 94 8.80 -8.27 -6.40
CA ASN A 94 9.77 -9.38 -6.29
C ASN A 94 9.33 -10.69 -6.96
N GLY A 95 8.04 -10.90 -7.17
CA GLY A 95 7.48 -12.02 -7.93
C GLY A 95 7.90 -12.08 -9.41
N TYR A 96 8.34 -10.97 -10.03
CA TYR A 96 8.95 -11.03 -11.38
C TYR A 96 10.25 -11.84 -11.41
N LEU A 97 10.95 -11.97 -10.28
CA LEU A 97 12.16 -12.78 -10.17
C LEU A 97 11.88 -14.28 -10.30
N SER A 98 10.61 -14.69 -10.22
CA SER A 98 10.20 -16.09 -10.36
C SER A 98 10.51 -16.66 -11.75
N GLY A 99 10.52 -15.82 -12.78
CA GLY A 99 10.75 -16.21 -14.16
C GLY A 99 9.67 -17.11 -14.78
N ASN A 100 8.57 -17.40 -14.07
CA ASN A 100 7.57 -18.39 -14.47
C ASN A 100 6.11 -17.95 -14.30
N ALA A 101 5.84 -16.67 -14.03
CA ALA A 101 4.49 -16.14 -13.84
C ALA A 101 3.60 -16.09 -15.12
N GLY A 102 4.01 -16.74 -16.21
CA GLY A 102 3.30 -16.76 -17.50
C GLY A 102 3.79 -15.69 -18.50
N GLY A 103 3.13 -15.65 -19.67
CA GLY A 103 3.48 -14.75 -20.77
C GLY A 103 4.94 -14.87 -21.24
N ASP A 104 5.54 -13.75 -21.64
CA ASP A 104 6.93 -13.72 -22.10
C ASP A 104 7.94 -13.42 -20.98
N LEU A 105 7.53 -13.47 -19.70
CA LEU A 105 8.42 -13.26 -18.55
C LEU A 105 9.65 -14.19 -18.55
N PRO A 106 9.54 -15.49 -18.88
CA PRO A 106 10.71 -16.36 -19.00
C PRO A 106 11.74 -15.85 -20.02
N ARG A 107 11.28 -15.29 -21.15
CA ARG A 107 12.15 -14.73 -22.19
C ARG A 107 12.79 -13.43 -21.72
N LEU A 108 12.00 -12.55 -21.07
CA LEU A 108 12.51 -11.31 -20.49
C LEU A 108 13.65 -11.59 -19.51
N MET A 109 13.47 -12.51 -18.57
CA MET A 109 14.49 -12.82 -17.57
C MET A 109 15.78 -13.38 -18.20
N GLU A 110 15.67 -14.16 -19.29
CA GLU A 110 16.84 -14.59 -20.07
C GLU A 110 17.61 -13.41 -20.68
N ASN A 111 16.89 -12.44 -21.26
CA ASN A 111 17.50 -11.26 -21.86
C ASN A 111 18.15 -10.37 -20.79
N VAL A 112 17.46 -10.18 -19.66
CA VAL A 112 17.92 -9.39 -18.52
C VAL A 112 19.25 -9.94 -17.99
N VAL A 113 19.38 -11.25 -17.73
CA VAL A 113 20.66 -11.82 -17.22
C VAL A 113 21.81 -11.65 -18.20
N ARG A 114 21.56 -11.82 -19.51
CA ARG A 114 22.58 -11.59 -20.56
C ARG A 114 22.98 -10.12 -20.61
N TRP A 115 22.00 -9.22 -20.49
CA TRP A 115 22.22 -7.79 -20.54
C TRP A 115 23.00 -7.30 -19.32
N VAL A 116 22.59 -7.64 -18.10
CA VAL A 116 23.31 -7.18 -16.89
C VAL A 116 24.71 -7.80 -16.79
N GLY A 117 24.86 -9.09 -17.13
CA GLY A 117 26.15 -9.78 -17.08
C GLY A 117 27.07 -9.44 -18.25
N ASN A 118 26.57 -8.73 -19.27
CA ASN A 118 27.28 -8.38 -20.50
C ASN A 118 28.01 -9.57 -21.14
N LYS A 119 27.43 -10.78 -21.04
CA LYS A 119 28.00 -12.06 -21.44
C LYS A 119 26.93 -12.94 -22.04
N ALA A 120 27.33 -13.82 -22.97
CA ALA A 120 26.41 -14.81 -23.54
C ALA A 120 26.05 -15.92 -22.54
N LYS A 121 26.93 -16.26 -21.60
CA LYS A 121 26.65 -17.26 -20.55
C LYS A 121 27.24 -16.79 -19.22
N PRO A 122 26.64 -15.77 -18.57
CA PRO A 122 27.08 -15.34 -17.26
C PRO A 122 26.90 -16.48 -16.24
N ARG A 123 27.80 -16.51 -15.24
CA ARG A 123 27.61 -17.27 -14.01
C ARG A 123 26.66 -16.51 -13.09
N ILE A 124 25.56 -17.15 -12.71
CA ILE A 124 24.45 -16.54 -11.99
C ILE A 124 24.46 -17.04 -10.54
N ALA A 125 24.35 -16.13 -9.61
CA ALA A 125 23.99 -16.41 -8.23
C ALA A 125 22.55 -15.94 -8.00
N VAL A 126 21.78 -16.71 -7.23
CA VAL A 126 20.44 -16.30 -6.77
C VAL A 126 20.41 -16.21 -5.25
N ALA A 127 19.74 -15.19 -4.70
CA ALA A 127 19.61 -14.97 -3.27
C ALA A 127 18.21 -14.46 -2.91
N GLY A 128 17.63 -14.99 -1.83
CA GLY A 128 16.25 -14.68 -1.42
C GLY A 128 15.17 -15.19 -2.39
N VAL A 129 15.56 -15.99 -3.38
CA VAL A 129 14.72 -16.68 -4.38
C VAL A 129 15.31 -18.07 -4.64
N ARG A 130 14.48 -19.03 -5.06
CA ARG A 130 14.83 -20.43 -5.35
C ARG A 130 14.90 -20.76 -6.85
N GLN A 131 15.34 -19.80 -7.67
CA GLN A 131 15.17 -19.83 -9.13
C GLN A 131 16.43 -20.29 -9.88
N SER A 132 17.40 -20.88 -9.19
CA SER A 132 18.61 -21.45 -9.82
C SER A 132 18.26 -22.49 -10.89
N GLY A 133 17.31 -23.39 -10.61
CA GLY A 133 16.84 -24.42 -11.55
C GLY A 133 16.24 -23.84 -12.84
N PHE A 134 15.55 -22.69 -12.76
CA PHE A 134 15.02 -22.00 -13.94
C PHE A 134 16.16 -21.58 -14.89
N TYR A 135 17.22 -20.97 -14.36
CA TYR A 135 18.35 -20.54 -15.17
C TYR A 135 19.19 -21.72 -15.69
N GLN A 136 19.35 -22.78 -14.88
CA GLN A 136 20.02 -24.02 -15.32
C GLN A 136 19.29 -24.67 -16.50
N ALA A 137 17.95 -24.72 -16.47
CA ALA A 137 17.14 -25.25 -17.57
C ALA A 137 17.29 -24.43 -18.87
N LYS A 138 17.70 -23.16 -18.77
CA LYS A 138 18.03 -22.28 -19.92
C LYS A 138 19.51 -22.36 -20.33
N GLY A 139 20.30 -23.22 -19.70
CA GLY A 139 21.69 -23.48 -20.06
C GLY A 139 22.71 -22.49 -19.46
N PHE A 140 22.33 -21.77 -18.40
CA PHE A 140 23.25 -20.96 -17.60
C PHE A 140 23.85 -21.77 -16.44
N SER A 141 25.03 -21.36 -15.98
CA SER A 141 25.56 -21.82 -14.68
C SER A 141 24.88 -20.98 -13.61
N ALA A 142 24.02 -21.59 -12.78
CA ALA A 142 23.33 -20.87 -11.71
C ALA A 142 23.39 -21.63 -10.37
N GLU A 143 23.64 -20.92 -9.28
CA GLU A 143 23.69 -21.45 -7.93
C GLU A 143 22.96 -20.56 -6.93
N GLU A 144 22.49 -21.13 -5.82
CA GLU A 144 21.83 -20.40 -4.75
C GLU A 144 22.85 -20.06 -3.65
N LEU A 145 22.93 -18.78 -3.30
CA LEU A 145 23.75 -18.32 -2.18
C LEU A 145 23.03 -18.61 -0.87
N LYS A 146 23.76 -19.21 0.08
CA LYS A 146 23.27 -19.49 1.43
C LYS A 146 24.04 -18.62 2.41
N GLY A 147 23.33 -17.77 3.15
CA GLY A 147 23.93 -16.86 4.13
C GLY A 147 24.19 -15.44 3.58
N PRO A 148 24.96 -14.63 4.32
CA PRO A 148 25.23 -13.23 3.97
C PRO A 148 25.96 -13.07 2.63
N ILE A 149 25.65 -12.00 1.90
CA ILE A 149 26.25 -11.68 0.61
C ILE A 149 27.48 -10.78 0.82
N ASP A 150 28.65 -11.39 0.98
CA ASP A 150 29.93 -10.69 1.08
C ASP A 150 30.76 -10.76 -0.23
N ALA A 151 31.95 -10.17 -0.21
CA ALA A 151 32.86 -10.17 -1.36
C ALA A 151 33.33 -11.58 -1.77
N GLY A 152 33.40 -12.53 -0.81
CA GLY A 152 33.75 -13.91 -1.08
C GLY A 152 32.63 -14.66 -1.78
N ALA A 153 31.38 -14.47 -1.32
CA ALA A 153 30.18 -15.06 -1.94
C ALA A 153 29.98 -14.61 -3.40
N LEU A 154 30.44 -13.40 -3.74
CA LEU A 154 30.35 -12.85 -5.10
C LEU A 154 31.56 -13.19 -5.99
N GLN A 155 32.56 -13.92 -5.47
CA GLN A 155 33.77 -14.23 -6.23
C GLN A 155 33.47 -15.16 -7.41
N GLY A 156 33.76 -14.70 -8.63
CA GLY A 156 33.54 -15.47 -9.85
C GLY A 156 32.07 -15.54 -10.30
N VAL A 157 31.18 -14.83 -9.61
CA VAL A 157 29.80 -14.58 -10.02
C VAL A 157 29.78 -13.40 -11.01
N ASP A 158 29.03 -13.54 -12.10
CA ASP A 158 28.84 -12.48 -13.10
C ASP A 158 27.53 -11.72 -12.87
N VAL A 159 26.49 -12.41 -12.40
CA VAL A 159 25.14 -11.86 -12.20
C VAL A 159 24.56 -12.32 -10.86
N LEU A 160 24.01 -11.39 -10.08
CA LEU A 160 23.24 -11.67 -8.87
C LEU A 160 21.77 -11.38 -9.11
N VAL A 161 20.90 -12.37 -8.92
CA VAL A 161 19.44 -12.22 -8.91
C VAL A 161 18.97 -12.23 -7.46
N LEU A 162 18.43 -11.10 -6.99
CA LEU A 162 18.19 -10.85 -5.58
C LEU A 162 16.74 -10.44 -5.31
N ASN A 163 16.06 -11.16 -4.43
CA ASN A 163 14.89 -10.60 -3.75
C ASN A 163 15.38 -9.63 -2.68
N ALA A 164 15.23 -8.34 -2.94
CA ALA A 164 15.80 -7.29 -2.11
C ALA A 164 14.94 -6.97 -0.88
N GLN A 165 13.73 -7.51 -0.74
CA GLN A 165 12.75 -7.13 0.29
C GLN A 165 13.32 -7.05 1.72
N GLY A 166 14.23 -7.96 2.08
CA GLY A 166 14.83 -8.06 3.41
C GLY A 166 16.29 -7.62 3.50
N LEU A 167 16.87 -6.99 2.47
CA LEU A 167 18.31 -6.67 2.47
C LEU A 167 18.59 -5.35 3.23
N THR A 168 18.57 -5.44 4.57
CA THR A 168 18.77 -4.30 5.48
C THR A 168 20.16 -4.22 6.11
N ASP A 169 21.05 -5.17 5.83
CA ASP A 169 22.44 -5.13 6.30
C ASP A 169 23.31 -4.23 5.41
N GLU A 170 24.00 -3.28 6.03
CA GLU A 170 24.83 -2.30 5.31
C GLU A 170 26.10 -2.90 4.70
N ALA A 171 26.69 -3.92 5.33
CA ALA A 171 27.88 -4.58 4.81
C ALA A 171 27.55 -5.40 3.57
N GLU A 172 26.42 -6.12 3.57
CA GLU A 172 25.93 -6.84 2.39
C GLU A 172 25.60 -5.88 1.24
N ALA A 173 24.86 -4.81 1.52
CA ALA A 173 24.55 -3.80 0.51
C ALA A 173 25.82 -3.17 -0.08
N THR A 174 26.81 -2.85 0.76
CA THR A 174 28.11 -2.31 0.33
C THR A 174 28.87 -3.32 -0.55
N ALA A 175 28.96 -4.58 -0.14
CA ALA A 175 29.64 -5.62 -0.91
C ALA A 175 29.02 -5.81 -2.30
N ILE A 176 27.69 -5.84 -2.38
CA ILE A 176 26.96 -5.92 -3.66
C ILE A 176 27.28 -4.72 -4.54
N ILE A 177 27.20 -3.50 -4.00
CA ILE A 177 27.42 -2.29 -4.78
C ILE A 177 28.87 -2.16 -5.25
N GLU A 178 29.85 -2.46 -4.42
CA GLU A 178 31.26 -2.46 -4.85
C GLU A 178 31.53 -3.50 -5.95
N TRP A 179 30.90 -4.68 -5.85
CA TRP A 179 30.99 -5.72 -6.87
C TRP A 179 30.35 -5.27 -8.19
N VAL A 180 29.18 -4.61 -8.14
CA VAL A 180 28.56 -4.00 -9.34
C VAL A 180 29.50 -2.95 -9.95
N GLN A 181 30.07 -2.05 -9.16
CA GLN A 181 30.99 -1.03 -9.65
C GLN A 181 32.23 -1.62 -10.37
N LYS A 182 32.64 -2.84 -10.00
CA LYS A 182 33.74 -3.61 -10.60
C LYS A 182 33.32 -4.49 -11.78
N GLY A 183 32.07 -4.42 -12.24
CA GLY A 183 31.58 -5.10 -13.44
C GLY A 183 30.52 -6.17 -13.21
N GLY A 184 30.08 -6.38 -11.97
CA GLY A 184 28.97 -7.28 -11.65
C GLY A 184 27.61 -6.81 -12.19
N GLY A 185 26.74 -7.75 -12.54
CA GLY A 185 25.37 -7.49 -12.97
C GLY A 185 24.34 -7.75 -11.86
N LEU A 186 23.62 -6.73 -11.38
CA LEU A 186 22.58 -6.90 -10.37
C LEU A 186 21.18 -6.91 -11.01
N ILE A 187 20.36 -7.89 -10.64
CA ILE A 187 18.92 -7.90 -10.87
C ILE A 187 18.26 -7.98 -9.51
N ALA A 188 17.50 -6.94 -9.14
CA ALA A 188 16.83 -6.90 -7.85
C ALA A 188 15.32 -6.68 -8.00
N GLY A 189 14.53 -7.40 -7.22
CA GLY A 189 13.08 -7.23 -7.16
C GLY A 189 12.63 -6.97 -5.73
N MET A 190 11.71 -6.04 -5.54
CA MET A 190 11.19 -5.66 -4.22
C MET A 190 9.77 -5.14 -4.35
N THR A 191 8.91 -5.47 -3.39
CA THR A 191 7.57 -4.87 -3.24
C THR A 191 7.69 -3.73 -2.24
N GLY A 192 8.04 -2.54 -2.76
CA GLY A 192 8.49 -1.42 -1.91
C GLY A 192 7.43 -0.92 -0.92
N TRP A 193 6.16 -0.80 -1.32
CA TRP A 193 5.06 -0.40 -0.43
C TRP A 193 4.85 -1.35 0.76
N ALA A 194 5.27 -2.61 0.65
CA ALA A 194 5.17 -3.59 1.74
C ALA A 194 6.34 -3.49 2.74
N TYR A 195 7.37 -2.68 2.46
CA TYR A 195 8.55 -2.59 3.32
C TYR A 195 8.21 -2.13 4.73
N GLY A 196 7.42 -1.06 4.89
CA GLY A 196 7.00 -0.58 6.21
C GLY A 196 6.31 -1.69 7.03
N GLN A 197 5.46 -2.50 6.39
CA GLN A 197 4.78 -3.61 7.05
C GLN A 197 5.76 -4.73 7.46
N THR A 198 6.68 -5.09 6.57
CA THR A 198 7.64 -6.19 6.78
C THR A 198 8.83 -5.83 7.69
N SER A 199 9.11 -4.53 7.86
CA SER A 199 10.25 -4.03 8.63
C SER A 199 9.89 -3.58 10.06
N GLY A 200 8.62 -3.68 10.44
CA GLY A 200 8.12 -3.20 11.73
C GLY A 200 7.91 -1.68 11.78
N GLY A 201 7.47 -1.09 10.68
CA GLY A 201 7.15 0.33 10.54
C GLY A 201 8.32 1.22 10.14
N LYS A 202 9.42 0.66 9.63
CA LYS A 202 10.58 1.46 9.21
C LYS A 202 10.37 2.06 7.82
N GLU A 203 10.95 3.24 7.64
CA GLU A 203 10.92 3.99 6.38
C GLU A 203 11.89 3.40 5.34
N LEU A 204 11.39 3.05 4.15
CA LEU A 204 12.20 2.46 3.09
C LEU A 204 13.37 3.36 2.69
N THR A 205 13.11 4.66 2.56
CA THR A 205 14.08 5.62 2.03
C THR A 205 15.28 5.83 2.96
N THR A 206 15.11 5.69 4.28
CA THR A 206 16.17 5.95 5.27
C THR A 206 16.78 4.69 5.87
N THR A 207 16.09 3.54 5.83
CA THR A 207 16.53 2.32 6.54
C THR A 207 16.85 1.11 5.65
N HIS A 208 16.39 1.08 4.39
CA HIS A 208 16.64 -0.08 3.53
C HIS A 208 18.04 0.00 2.87
N ALA A 209 18.97 -0.84 3.33
CA ALA A 209 20.39 -0.75 2.98
C ALA A 209 20.67 -0.77 1.47
N LEU A 210 20.15 -1.75 0.72
CA LEU A 210 20.39 -1.80 -0.73
C LEU A 210 19.82 -0.59 -1.45
N ASN A 211 18.64 -0.12 -1.02
CA ASN A 211 17.97 0.99 -1.70
C ASN A 211 18.77 2.28 -1.52
N ARG A 212 19.33 2.49 -0.32
CA ARG A 212 20.28 3.58 -0.05
C ARG A 212 21.58 3.45 -0.86
N ALA A 213 22.12 2.23 -0.95
CA ALA A 213 23.36 1.98 -1.66
C ALA A 213 23.21 2.15 -3.19
N LEU A 214 22.00 1.97 -3.75
CA LEU A 214 21.66 2.20 -5.16
C LEU A 214 21.45 3.68 -5.51
N LEU A 215 21.29 4.56 -4.52
CA LEU A 215 21.01 5.98 -4.74
C LEU A 215 22.00 6.72 -5.66
N PRO A 216 23.31 6.40 -5.69
CA PRO A 216 24.26 6.99 -6.64
C PRO A 216 24.12 6.44 -8.07
N ALA A 217 23.59 5.23 -8.26
CA ALA A 217 23.28 4.67 -9.58
C ALA A 217 22.07 5.38 -10.24
N GLY A 218 21.27 6.07 -9.42
CA GLY A 218 20.16 6.87 -9.88
C GLY A 218 18.89 6.09 -10.20
N VAL A 219 18.70 4.97 -9.51
CA VAL A 219 17.49 4.16 -9.49
C VAL A 219 17.16 3.75 -8.06
N GLY A 220 15.88 3.51 -7.77
CA GLY A 220 15.47 3.04 -6.45
C GLY A 220 14.01 2.58 -6.40
N PHE A 221 13.71 1.70 -5.44
CA PHE A 221 12.35 1.29 -5.13
C PHE A 221 11.59 2.41 -4.42
N THR A 222 10.27 2.41 -4.54
CA THR A 222 9.37 3.36 -3.87
C THR A 222 8.35 2.64 -3.00
N GLU A 223 7.80 3.33 -2.02
CA GLU A 223 6.68 2.84 -1.20
C GLU A 223 5.31 3.02 -1.89
N LEU A 224 5.31 3.39 -3.17
CA LEU A 224 4.09 3.56 -3.95
C LEU A 224 3.61 2.19 -4.46
N SER A 225 2.29 2.01 -4.49
CA SER A 225 1.62 0.92 -5.22
C SER A 225 1.02 1.48 -6.51
N ALA A 226 1.03 0.68 -7.58
CA ALA A 226 0.50 1.06 -8.88
C ALA A 226 0.04 -0.18 -9.67
N PHE A 227 -0.54 0.06 -10.84
CA PHE A 227 -0.93 -0.92 -11.84
C PHE A 227 -2.03 -1.90 -11.38
N ALA A 228 -2.87 -1.49 -10.43
CA ALA A 228 -3.91 -2.34 -9.87
C ALA A 228 -4.87 -2.88 -10.95
N ASN A 229 -5.16 -2.05 -11.95
CA ASN A 229 -6.12 -2.33 -13.02
C ASN A 229 -5.50 -3.01 -14.26
N LEU A 230 -4.20 -3.32 -14.25
CA LEU A 230 -3.53 -3.96 -15.38
C LEU A 230 -3.54 -5.48 -15.26
N THR A 231 -3.74 -6.17 -16.38
CA THR A 231 -3.54 -7.62 -16.47
C THR A 231 -2.15 -7.98 -16.95
N ALA A 232 -1.52 -7.11 -17.76
CA ALA A 232 -0.19 -7.28 -18.32
C ALA A 232 0.45 -5.93 -18.65
N PHE A 233 1.77 -5.95 -18.89
CA PHE A 233 2.57 -4.85 -19.39
C PHE A 233 3.02 -5.16 -20.82
N ASP A 234 2.77 -4.22 -21.73
CA ASP A 234 3.28 -4.31 -23.10
C ASP A 234 4.77 -4.01 -23.13
N ALA A 235 5.52 -4.88 -23.82
CA ALA A 235 6.93 -4.68 -24.07
C ALA A 235 7.13 -3.88 -25.35
N ARG A 236 7.47 -2.59 -25.19
CA ARG A 236 7.71 -1.68 -26.31
C ARG A 236 9.07 -0.96 -26.21
N PRO A 237 9.84 -0.90 -27.32
CA PRO A 237 11.08 -0.13 -27.36
C PRO A 237 10.91 1.37 -27.16
N GLU A 238 9.79 1.94 -27.61
CA GLU A 238 9.47 3.36 -27.45
C GLU A 238 8.59 3.56 -26.22
N LEU A 239 9.02 4.43 -25.31
CA LEU A 239 8.29 4.82 -24.10
C LEU A 239 8.21 6.35 -24.04
N PRO A 240 7.29 6.93 -23.25
CA PRO A 240 7.18 8.37 -23.10
C PRO A 240 8.51 9.04 -22.73
N ARG A 241 8.72 10.26 -23.24
CA ARG A 241 9.87 11.09 -22.88
C ARG A 241 9.76 11.54 -21.42
N TYR A 242 10.88 11.88 -20.79
CA TYR A 242 10.93 12.43 -19.43
C TYR A 242 10.42 11.50 -18.33
N MET A 243 10.48 10.18 -18.54
CA MET A 243 10.34 9.19 -17.46
C MET A 243 11.55 9.16 -16.51
N ASN A 244 12.68 9.79 -16.90
CA ASN A 244 13.82 10.05 -16.03
C ASN A 244 13.72 11.47 -15.43
N ALA A 245 13.77 11.58 -14.11
CA ALA A 245 13.59 12.85 -13.41
C ALA A 245 14.69 13.88 -13.75
N SER A 246 15.93 13.46 -13.96
CA SER A 246 17.02 14.38 -14.30
C SER A 246 16.86 14.95 -15.71
N GLU A 247 16.34 14.17 -16.66
CA GLU A 247 15.96 14.67 -17.98
C GLU A 247 14.83 15.70 -17.88
N ALA A 248 13.79 15.38 -17.11
CA ALA A 248 12.64 16.27 -16.88
C ALA A 248 13.08 17.61 -16.25
N ILE A 249 13.89 17.56 -15.18
CA ILE A 249 14.42 18.75 -14.50
C ILE A 249 15.24 19.61 -15.46
N THR A 250 16.09 18.96 -16.27
CA THR A 250 16.90 19.67 -17.27
C THR A 250 16.03 20.36 -18.30
N ALA A 251 14.96 19.70 -18.76
CA ALA A 251 14.03 20.25 -19.73
C ALA A 251 13.24 21.44 -19.16
N ILE A 252 12.72 21.32 -17.94
CA ILE A 252 12.03 22.40 -17.22
C ILE A 252 12.96 23.62 -17.05
N LYS A 253 14.21 23.38 -16.64
CA LYS A 253 15.21 24.44 -16.49
C LYS A 253 15.48 25.15 -17.82
N LYS A 254 15.69 24.40 -18.90
CA LYS A 254 15.92 24.95 -20.25
C LYS A 254 14.75 25.78 -20.74
N GLN A 255 13.52 25.31 -20.57
CA GLN A 255 12.31 26.07 -20.92
C GLN A 255 12.29 27.41 -20.18
N ARG A 256 12.57 27.41 -18.87
CA ARG A 256 12.62 28.65 -18.07
C ARG A 256 13.71 29.61 -18.54
N GLU A 257 14.81 29.09 -19.04
CA GLU A 257 15.95 29.86 -19.58
C GLU A 257 15.73 30.31 -21.04
N GLY A 258 14.51 30.21 -21.57
CA GLY A 258 14.13 30.67 -22.92
C GLY A 258 14.26 29.60 -24.01
N GLY A 259 14.40 28.33 -23.63
CA GLY A 259 14.39 27.19 -24.54
C GLY A 259 12.99 26.82 -25.04
N ALA A 260 12.90 25.72 -25.79
CA ALA A 260 11.64 25.21 -26.33
C ALA A 260 10.63 24.89 -25.22
N GLU A 261 9.36 25.19 -25.50
CA GLU A 261 8.25 24.92 -24.59
C GLU A 261 7.94 23.41 -24.56
N LEU A 262 7.76 22.86 -23.36
CA LEU A 262 7.32 21.49 -23.16
C LEU A 262 5.82 21.39 -23.43
N THR A 263 5.41 20.29 -24.08
CA THR A 263 3.99 20.02 -24.24
C THR A 263 3.33 19.73 -22.88
N PRO A 264 2.01 19.89 -22.74
CA PRO A 264 1.30 19.52 -21.50
C PRO A 264 1.55 18.07 -21.07
N GLU A 265 1.65 17.15 -22.03
CA GLU A 265 1.97 15.73 -21.78
C GLU A 265 3.40 15.56 -21.25
N GLU A 266 4.37 16.26 -21.84
CA GLU A 266 5.76 16.25 -21.38
C GLU A 266 5.91 16.84 -19.97
N VAL A 267 5.18 17.92 -19.66
CA VAL A 267 5.13 18.51 -18.32
C VAL A 267 4.52 17.53 -17.31
N ARG A 268 3.42 16.87 -17.65
CA ARG A 268 2.78 15.87 -16.78
C ARG A 268 3.69 14.68 -16.52
N GLN A 269 4.24 14.06 -17.57
CA GLN A 269 5.11 12.89 -17.47
C GLN A 269 6.39 13.21 -16.69
N GLY A 270 7.01 14.37 -16.96
CA GLY A 270 8.20 14.83 -16.24
C GLY A 270 7.94 15.13 -14.76
N SER A 271 6.81 15.77 -14.45
CA SER A 271 6.40 16.03 -13.06
C SER A 271 6.13 14.73 -12.29
N ASN A 272 5.57 13.72 -12.94
CA ASN A 272 5.36 12.40 -12.36
C ASN A 272 6.69 11.70 -12.08
N ALA A 273 7.61 11.68 -13.05
CA ALA A 273 8.94 11.09 -12.89
C ALA A 273 9.72 11.72 -11.72
N ILE A 274 9.66 13.05 -11.57
CA ILE A 274 10.27 13.78 -10.44
C ILE A 274 9.66 13.34 -9.11
N GLN A 275 8.34 13.22 -9.01
CA GLN A 275 7.66 12.81 -7.77
C GLN A 275 8.03 11.38 -7.35
N VAL A 276 8.09 10.44 -8.30
CA VAL A 276 8.51 9.05 -8.06
C VAL A 276 9.99 9.01 -7.66
N ALA A 277 10.87 9.75 -8.36
CA ALA A 277 12.30 9.79 -8.02
C ALA A 277 12.58 10.43 -6.65
N LEU A 278 11.80 11.45 -6.26
CA LEU A 278 11.84 12.01 -4.91
C LEU A 278 11.29 11.02 -3.87
N ALA A 279 10.38 10.10 -4.25
CA ALA A 279 9.79 9.12 -3.32
C ALA A 279 10.75 7.97 -3.03
N ALA A 280 11.70 7.73 -3.94
CA ALA A 280 12.76 6.74 -3.77
C ALA A 280 13.92 7.22 -2.88
N GLN A 281 13.91 8.48 -2.40
CA GLN A 281 15.07 9.12 -1.78
C GLN A 281 14.79 9.67 -0.38
N PRO A 282 15.81 9.71 0.50
CA PRO A 282 15.76 10.49 1.72
C PRO A 282 15.44 11.97 1.42
N PRO A 283 14.42 12.55 2.07
CA PRO A 283 14.04 13.96 1.98
C PRO A 283 15.14 14.98 2.25
N ASP A 284 16.15 14.62 3.06
CA ASP A 284 17.30 15.45 3.40
C ASP A 284 18.43 15.40 2.34
N ARG A 285 18.34 14.47 1.39
CA ARG A 285 19.35 14.35 0.33
C ARG A 285 19.28 15.53 -0.63
N GLY A 286 20.26 16.43 -0.50
CA GLY A 286 20.25 17.73 -1.18
C GLY A 286 20.26 17.68 -2.70
N ASN A 287 20.93 16.72 -3.36
CA ASN A 287 21.25 16.88 -4.80
C ASN A 287 20.01 16.94 -5.73
N LEU A 288 19.12 15.94 -5.68
CA LEU A 288 17.93 15.94 -6.55
C LEU A 288 16.96 17.06 -6.11
N ARG A 289 16.75 17.22 -4.81
CA ARG A 289 15.90 18.27 -4.23
C ARG A 289 16.36 19.67 -4.67
N ASN A 290 17.65 19.95 -4.58
CA ASN A 290 18.25 21.21 -4.99
C ASN A 290 18.16 21.40 -6.50
N ALA A 291 18.32 20.33 -7.29
CA ALA A 291 18.15 20.38 -8.74
C ALA A 291 16.69 20.74 -9.13
N VAL A 292 15.69 20.12 -8.48
CA VAL A 292 14.28 20.48 -8.66
C VAL A 292 14.03 21.92 -8.24
N ALA A 293 14.45 22.33 -7.04
CA ALA A 293 14.29 23.71 -6.57
C ALA A 293 14.95 24.73 -7.54
N SER A 294 16.15 24.41 -8.01
CA SER A 294 16.87 25.22 -8.99
C SER A 294 16.14 25.31 -10.32
N ALA A 295 15.49 24.23 -10.81
CA ALA A 295 14.70 24.24 -12.03
C ALA A 295 13.40 25.04 -11.88
N LEU A 296 12.72 24.92 -10.73
CA LEU A 296 11.47 25.64 -10.45
C LEU A 296 11.68 27.14 -10.16
N GLY A 297 12.89 27.55 -9.78
CA GLY A 297 13.23 28.95 -9.46
C GLY A 297 12.81 29.36 -8.04
N SER A 298 12.88 30.65 -7.72
CA SER A 298 12.49 31.16 -6.41
C SER A 298 11.02 30.84 -6.10
N PRO A 299 10.68 30.49 -4.85
CA PRO A 299 9.28 30.35 -4.44
C PRO A 299 8.50 31.62 -4.74
N SER A 300 7.24 31.49 -5.17
CA SER A 300 6.30 32.61 -5.14
C SER A 300 6.17 33.12 -3.70
N ALA A 301 5.98 34.42 -3.51
CA ALA A 301 5.75 35.01 -2.19
C ALA A 301 4.48 34.47 -1.50
N THR A 302 3.56 33.88 -2.26
CA THR A 302 2.36 33.20 -1.76
C THR A 302 2.45 31.70 -2.04
N ALA A 303 2.59 30.90 -0.98
CA ALA A 303 2.46 29.45 -1.07
C ALA A 303 1.01 29.09 -1.44
N VAL A 304 0.82 28.32 -2.52
CA VAL A 304 -0.51 27.83 -2.90
C VAL A 304 -0.84 26.62 -2.05
N ILE A 305 -1.91 26.72 -1.25
CA ILE A 305 -2.32 25.71 -0.28
C ILE A 305 -3.51 24.93 -0.87
N PRO A 306 -3.47 23.59 -0.90
CA PRO A 306 -4.61 22.79 -1.31
C PRO A 306 -5.74 22.88 -0.26
N ALA A 307 -6.96 23.08 -0.75
CA ALA A 307 -8.19 23.03 0.03
C ALA A 307 -9.30 22.32 -0.78
N PRO A 308 -10.38 21.82 -0.14
CA PRO A 308 -11.49 21.18 -0.85
C PRO A 308 -12.14 22.05 -1.94
N ASP A 309 -12.24 23.36 -1.69
CA ASP A 309 -12.79 24.38 -2.61
C ASP A 309 -11.75 25.00 -3.55
N ALA A 310 -10.46 24.82 -3.27
CA ALA A 310 -9.33 25.27 -4.10
C ALA A 310 -8.27 24.18 -4.24
N PRO A 311 -8.54 23.12 -5.01
CA PRO A 311 -7.67 21.96 -5.07
C PRO A 311 -6.43 22.19 -5.95
N LEU A 312 -5.30 21.59 -5.57
CA LEU A 312 -4.09 21.57 -6.41
C LEU A 312 -4.13 20.40 -7.39
N THR A 313 -4.36 20.70 -8.67
CA THR A 313 -4.36 19.73 -9.78
C THR A 313 -2.99 19.61 -10.46
N GLN A 314 -2.69 18.44 -11.02
CA GLN A 314 -1.45 18.19 -11.76
C GLN A 314 -1.31 19.10 -12.99
N ASP A 315 -2.38 19.32 -13.75
CA ASP A 315 -2.36 20.12 -14.98
C ASP A 315 -2.13 21.62 -14.74
N GLN A 316 -2.72 22.18 -13.67
CA GLN A 316 -2.68 23.63 -13.43
C GLN A 316 -1.60 24.02 -12.42
N HIS A 317 -1.21 23.12 -11.52
CA HIS A 317 -0.41 23.45 -10.33
C HIS A 317 0.88 22.61 -10.19
N GLY A 318 1.42 22.07 -11.28
CA GLY A 318 2.59 21.17 -11.24
C GLY A 318 3.77 21.69 -10.41
N SER A 319 4.14 22.96 -10.55
CA SER A 319 5.25 23.58 -9.81
C SER A 319 4.95 23.75 -8.31
N ALA A 320 3.75 24.19 -7.95
CA ALA A 320 3.31 24.31 -6.56
C ALA A 320 3.24 22.94 -5.88
N ARG A 321 2.71 21.93 -6.59
CA ARG A 321 2.65 20.54 -6.11
C ARG A 321 4.03 19.94 -5.86
N MET A 322 4.99 20.17 -6.76
CA MET A 322 6.38 19.71 -6.54
C MET A 322 7.01 20.34 -5.30
N ARG A 323 6.84 21.65 -5.08
CA ARG A 323 7.35 22.34 -3.89
C ARG A 323 6.72 21.79 -2.60
N LEU A 324 5.39 21.71 -2.58
CA LEU A 324 4.66 21.18 -1.44
C LEU A 324 5.01 19.71 -1.16
N SER A 325 5.27 18.92 -2.21
CA SER A 325 5.72 17.54 -2.05
C SER A 325 7.08 17.44 -1.37
N MET A 326 8.05 18.25 -1.80
CA MET A 326 9.38 18.30 -1.18
C MET A 326 9.30 18.79 0.28
N GLU A 327 8.48 19.81 0.53
CA GLU A 327 8.26 20.38 1.85
C GLU A 327 7.65 19.37 2.82
N THR A 328 6.50 18.79 2.47
CA THR A 328 5.81 17.80 3.32
C THR A 328 6.66 16.56 3.60
N ARG A 329 7.40 16.05 2.62
CA ARG A 329 8.34 14.93 2.83
C ARG A 329 9.48 15.28 3.79
N THR A 330 9.98 16.52 3.72
CA THR A 330 10.99 17.00 4.66
C THR A 330 10.40 17.08 6.06
N LEU A 331 9.24 17.74 6.20
CA LEU A 331 8.53 17.90 7.47
C LEU A 331 8.19 16.57 8.15
N ARG A 332 7.83 15.55 7.37
CA ARG A 332 7.56 14.18 7.85
C ARG A 332 8.74 13.59 8.63
N LEU A 333 9.97 13.83 8.15
CA LEU A 333 11.19 13.26 8.75
C LEU A 333 11.93 14.19 9.70
N THR A 334 11.66 15.50 9.67
CA THR A 334 12.27 16.44 10.60
C THR A 334 11.90 16.05 12.02
N THR A 335 12.89 15.81 12.88
CA THR A 335 12.71 15.43 14.28
C THR A 335 12.86 16.62 15.23
N GLY A 336 12.31 16.52 16.42
CA GLY A 336 12.50 17.51 17.49
C GLY A 336 11.47 18.64 17.55
N PRO A 337 11.72 19.68 18.38
CA PRO A 337 10.73 20.67 18.77
C PRO A 337 10.65 21.93 17.88
N ASP A 338 11.56 22.12 16.93
CA ASP A 338 11.73 23.39 16.19
C ASP A 338 11.06 23.37 14.80
N ILE A 339 9.86 22.80 14.70
CA ILE A 339 9.08 22.76 13.46
C ILE A 339 7.98 23.84 13.53
N ALA A 340 8.02 24.80 12.60
CA ALA A 340 6.99 25.83 12.51
C ALA A 340 5.67 25.27 11.96
N ALA A 341 4.55 25.92 12.32
CA ALA A 341 3.25 25.61 11.76
C ALA A 341 3.25 25.85 10.23
N HIS A 342 2.83 24.84 9.48
CA HIS A 342 2.64 24.97 8.05
C HIS A 342 1.29 25.66 7.77
N PRO A 343 1.19 26.61 6.82
CA PRO A 343 -0.05 27.33 6.54
C PRO A 343 -1.27 26.42 6.24
N ALA A 344 -1.04 25.29 5.56
CA ALA A 344 -2.11 24.32 5.25
C ALA A 344 -2.72 23.64 6.49
N ALA A 345 -2.07 23.71 7.66
CA ALA A 345 -2.59 23.18 8.91
C ALA A 345 -3.90 23.85 9.36
N ALA A 346 -4.14 25.09 8.92
CA ALA A 346 -5.40 25.80 9.15
C ALA A 346 -6.56 25.19 8.34
N THR A 347 -6.29 24.70 7.13
CA THR A 347 -7.26 24.02 6.27
C THR A 347 -7.49 22.59 6.73
N PHE A 348 -6.41 21.84 6.98
CA PHE A 348 -6.47 20.45 7.40
C PHE A 348 -5.16 20.03 8.11
N PRO A 349 -5.19 19.30 9.23
CA PRO A 349 -6.37 18.77 9.93
C PRO A 349 -7.18 19.81 10.71
N GLY A 350 -6.76 21.07 10.72
CA GLY A 350 -7.41 22.17 11.42
C GLY A 350 -6.65 22.58 12.68
N GLN A 351 -6.98 23.75 13.22
CA GLN A 351 -6.39 24.26 14.46
C GLN A 351 -7.45 24.33 15.57
N PRO A 352 -7.08 23.99 16.82
CA PRO A 352 -7.92 24.37 17.95
C PRO A 352 -7.96 25.91 18.08
N PRO A 353 -8.96 26.47 18.79
CA PRO A 353 -8.96 27.87 19.19
C PRO A 353 -7.64 28.27 19.85
N ALA A 354 -7.13 29.46 19.53
CA ALA A 354 -5.83 29.93 20.01
C ALA A 354 -5.78 30.02 21.54
N GLU A 355 -6.90 30.37 22.15
CA GLU A 355 -7.13 30.50 23.59
C GLU A 355 -7.36 29.17 24.31
N ALA A 356 -7.46 28.03 23.59
CA ALA A 356 -7.66 26.74 24.22
C ALA A 356 -6.49 26.42 25.19
N PRO A 357 -6.76 25.97 26.43
CA PRO A 357 -5.70 25.73 27.40
C PRO A 357 -4.77 24.61 26.92
N ARG A 358 -3.47 24.81 27.11
CA ARG A 358 -2.47 23.75 26.95
C ARG A 358 -2.36 22.98 28.26
N VAL A 359 -2.69 21.70 28.22
CA VAL A 359 -2.81 20.85 29.40
C VAL A 359 -1.70 19.80 29.44
N GLY A 360 -1.49 19.26 30.64
CA GLY A 360 -0.78 18.01 30.85
C GLY A 360 -1.72 16.88 31.26
N ARG A 361 -1.44 15.65 30.83
CA ARG A 361 -2.15 14.43 31.22
C ARG A 361 -1.18 13.28 31.42
N GLU A 362 -1.55 12.41 32.34
CA GLU A 362 -0.95 11.09 32.49
C GLU A 362 -1.82 10.09 31.73
N ILE A 363 -1.22 9.34 30.81
CA ILE A 363 -1.88 8.34 29.98
C ILE A 363 -1.39 6.96 30.42
N SER A 364 -2.32 6.08 30.79
CA SER A 364 -2.02 4.67 31.03
C SER A 364 -1.88 3.95 29.70
N ILE A 365 -0.77 3.22 29.53
CA ILE A 365 -0.48 2.42 28.35
C ILE A 365 -0.46 0.95 28.76
N ASP A 366 -1.25 0.15 28.04
CA ASP A 366 -1.20 -1.30 28.09
C ASP A 366 -0.25 -1.82 26.99
N PRO A 367 0.94 -2.36 27.34
CA PRO A 367 1.88 -2.91 26.37
C PRO A 367 1.34 -4.09 25.59
N THR A 368 0.30 -4.77 26.08
CA THR A 368 -0.25 -5.98 25.45
C THR A 368 -1.17 -5.68 24.28
N VAL A 369 -1.63 -4.43 24.14
CA VAL A 369 -2.42 -3.95 23.00
C VAL A 369 -1.51 -3.18 22.04
N PRO A 370 -1.08 -3.77 20.92
CA PRO A 370 -0.16 -3.10 20.00
C PRO A 370 -0.85 -2.01 19.16
N GLY A 371 -0.04 -1.15 18.55
CA GLY A 371 -0.52 -0.08 17.68
C GLY A 371 -0.88 1.19 18.45
N TRP A 372 -1.90 1.91 17.99
CA TRP A 372 -2.18 3.28 18.45
C TRP A 372 -3.06 3.31 19.69
N HIS A 373 -2.55 3.89 20.77
CA HIS A 373 -3.31 4.21 21.98
C HIS A 373 -3.82 5.65 21.91
N SER A 374 -5.13 5.81 21.96
CA SER A 374 -5.79 7.12 21.95
C SER A 374 -5.57 7.86 23.27
N THR A 375 -5.16 9.12 23.19
CA THR A 375 -4.82 9.93 24.39
C THR A 375 -5.93 10.92 24.77
N GLY A 376 -6.88 11.19 23.88
CA GLY A 376 -7.84 12.28 24.04
C GLY A 376 -7.21 13.67 23.99
N LEU A 377 -6.04 13.79 23.35
CA LEU A 377 -5.28 15.03 23.21
C LEU A 377 -5.00 15.38 21.74
N TYR A 378 -4.78 16.66 21.48
CA TYR A 378 -4.51 17.23 20.17
C TYR A 378 -3.29 18.16 20.23
N ALA A 379 -2.36 18.01 19.30
CA ALA A 379 -1.24 18.92 19.13
C ALA A 379 -1.65 20.07 18.20
N ALA A 380 -1.54 21.31 18.69
CA ALA A 380 -1.65 22.48 17.80
C ALA A 380 -0.44 22.53 16.85
N ALA A 381 -0.64 23.03 15.63
CA ALA A 381 0.44 23.06 14.64
C ALA A 381 1.60 23.95 15.10
N GLY A 382 2.81 23.45 14.95
CA GLY A 382 4.06 24.11 15.30
C GLY A 382 4.34 24.23 16.80
N GLU A 383 3.43 23.78 17.66
CA GLU A 383 3.62 23.82 19.11
C GLU A 383 4.28 22.54 19.62
N VAL A 384 5.02 22.67 20.72
CA VAL A 384 5.82 21.58 21.29
C VAL A 384 4.95 20.73 22.21
N ILE A 385 4.93 19.42 21.92
CA ILE A 385 4.46 18.37 22.81
C ILE A 385 5.67 17.77 23.52
N THR A 386 5.58 17.67 24.84
CA THR A 386 6.59 16.99 25.66
C THR A 386 6.02 15.67 26.16
N VAL A 387 6.76 14.59 25.91
CA VAL A 387 6.45 13.23 26.34
C VAL A 387 7.50 12.77 27.33
N THR A 388 7.06 12.28 28.49
CA THR A 388 7.95 11.71 29.50
C THR A 388 7.63 10.23 29.70
N LEU A 389 8.58 9.37 29.36
CA LEU A 389 8.51 7.93 29.58
C LEU A 389 9.13 7.54 30.94
N PRO A 390 8.63 6.48 31.58
CA PRO A 390 9.36 5.81 32.64
C PRO A 390 10.75 5.34 32.15
N ALA A 391 11.75 5.43 33.02
CA ALA A 391 13.15 5.16 32.66
C ALA A 391 13.39 3.73 32.10
N ASP A 392 12.60 2.75 32.56
CA ASP A 392 12.62 1.36 32.13
C ASP A 392 11.93 1.12 30.77
N GLN A 393 11.20 2.10 30.24
CA GLN A 393 10.53 2.04 28.93
C GLN A 393 11.30 2.78 27.82
N VAL A 394 12.37 3.51 28.18
CA VAL A 394 13.19 4.26 27.24
C VAL A 394 13.88 3.32 26.25
N GLY A 395 13.70 3.58 24.96
CA GLY A 395 14.31 2.76 23.91
C GLY A 395 13.60 1.42 23.67
N SER A 396 12.47 1.16 24.32
CA SER A 396 11.65 -0.06 24.11
C SER A 396 10.84 -0.04 22.80
N GLY A 397 11.06 0.96 21.94
CA GLY A 397 10.45 1.06 20.61
C GLY A 397 9.13 1.83 20.55
N TYR A 398 8.63 2.37 21.67
CA TYR A 398 7.46 3.25 21.68
C TYR A 398 7.68 4.50 20.83
N ALA A 399 6.62 5.01 20.22
CA ALA A 399 6.65 6.25 19.46
C ALA A 399 5.47 7.16 19.80
N LEU A 400 5.65 8.47 19.60
CA LEU A 400 4.58 9.46 19.60
C LEU A 400 4.11 9.65 18.15
N ARG A 401 2.81 9.53 17.90
CA ARG A 401 2.20 9.91 16.62
C ARG A 401 1.32 11.14 16.79
N ILE A 402 1.42 12.08 15.86
CA ILE A 402 0.56 13.26 15.74
C ILE A 402 -0.15 13.21 14.38
N GLY A 403 -1.45 12.99 14.39
CA GLY A 403 -2.33 12.84 13.22
C GLY A 403 -2.86 11.41 13.04
N CYS A 404 -4.16 11.26 12.81
CA CYS A 404 -4.79 9.95 12.50
C CYS A 404 -4.68 9.55 11.02
N HIS A 405 -4.58 10.52 10.11
CA HIS A 405 -4.62 10.31 8.67
C HIS A 405 -3.38 9.53 8.19
N SER A 406 -3.58 8.29 7.75
CA SER A 406 -2.48 7.42 7.29
C SER A 406 -2.18 7.56 5.79
N ASP A 407 -3.15 8.08 5.03
CA ASP A 407 -3.05 8.22 3.60
C ASP A 407 -2.11 9.35 3.19
N THR A 408 -1.16 9.00 2.33
CA THR A 408 -0.44 9.98 1.52
C THR A 408 -1.14 10.18 0.18
N LEU A 409 -1.14 11.41 -0.33
CA LEU A 409 -1.87 11.77 -1.55
C LEU A 409 -0.97 12.04 -2.74
N TYR A 410 0.35 11.88 -2.60
CA TYR A 410 1.34 12.27 -3.61
C TYR A 410 1.01 11.76 -5.02
N HIS A 411 0.44 10.56 -5.08
CA HIS A 411 0.07 9.91 -6.33
C HIS A 411 -1.21 10.50 -6.95
N LEU A 412 -2.14 11.09 -6.21
CA LEU A 412 -3.40 11.58 -6.79
C LEU A 412 -3.22 12.79 -7.70
N ASP A 413 -3.92 12.84 -8.84
CA ASP A 413 -3.86 13.95 -9.81
C ASP A 413 -4.41 15.28 -9.27
N LYS A 414 -5.10 15.24 -8.12
CA LYS A 414 -5.70 16.37 -7.44
C LYS A 414 -5.48 16.26 -5.93
N TRP A 415 -5.08 17.33 -5.26
CA TRP A 415 -4.94 17.40 -3.80
C TRP A 415 -5.93 18.41 -3.20
N LEU A 416 -6.76 17.95 -2.27
CA LEU A 416 -7.72 18.72 -1.47
C LEU A 416 -7.15 19.14 -0.12
N ARG A 417 -6.02 18.54 0.29
CA ARG A 417 -5.23 18.88 1.47
C ARG A 417 -3.74 18.65 1.18
N ALA A 418 -2.87 19.04 2.10
CA ALA A 418 -1.46 18.70 1.99
C ALA A 418 -1.30 17.16 1.87
N PRO A 419 -0.39 16.67 1.01
CA PRO A 419 -0.35 15.26 0.65
C PRO A 419 0.13 14.35 1.78
N ASP A 420 0.81 14.88 2.79
CA ASP A 420 1.16 14.18 4.04
C ASP A 420 1.08 15.19 5.19
N VAL A 421 0.41 14.80 6.26
CA VAL A 421 0.08 15.66 7.40
C VAL A 421 0.38 14.99 8.75
N THR A 422 0.97 13.80 8.74
CA THR A 422 1.17 13.01 9.95
C THR A 422 2.64 12.92 10.29
N LYS A 423 2.93 12.97 11.60
CA LYS A 423 4.27 12.82 12.13
C LYS A 423 4.31 11.67 13.13
N SER A 424 5.36 10.85 13.07
CA SER A 424 5.71 9.90 14.13
C SER A 424 7.16 10.15 14.58
N GLU A 425 7.42 9.99 15.87
CA GLU A 425 8.73 10.20 16.50
C GLU A 425 8.98 9.09 17.53
N GLN A 426 10.13 8.41 17.44
CA GLN A 426 10.50 7.40 18.43
C GLN A 426 10.82 8.05 19.78
N LEU A 427 10.36 7.42 20.86
CA LEU A 427 10.61 7.84 22.23
C LEU A 427 11.86 7.16 22.79
N SER A 428 13.03 7.59 22.31
CA SER A 428 14.33 7.00 22.66
C SER A 428 15.00 7.65 23.87
N ALA A 429 14.35 8.62 24.51
CA ALA A 429 14.84 9.31 25.71
C ALA A 429 13.71 9.41 26.75
N ALA A 430 14.09 9.56 28.02
CA ALA A 430 13.13 9.71 29.12
C ALA A 430 12.21 10.91 28.90
N GLU A 431 12.73 12.01 28.34
CA GLU A 431 11.94 13.13 27.85
C GLU A 431 12.19 13.31 26.36
N THR A 432 11.10 13.39 25.59
CA THR A 432 11.13 13.65 24.14
C THR A 432 10.24 14.85 23.84
N ARG A 433 10.76 15.82 23.08
CA ARG A 433 10.06 17.06 22.72
C ARG A 433 9.86 17.10 21.20
N VAL A 434 8.61 17.22 20.78
CA VAL A 434 8.22 17.08 19.38
C VAL A 434 7.24 18.18 19.00
N SER A 435 7.43 18.80 17.84
CA SER A 435 6.38 19.60 17.20
C SER A 435 5.98 19.00 15.85
N SER A 436 4.76 19.30 15.41
CA SER A 436 4.25 18.88 14.09
C SER A 436 3.82 20.11 13.31
N ALA A 437 4.25 20.23 12.06
CA ALA A 437 3.87 21.36 11.21
C ALA A 437 2.35 21.43 10.95
N PHE A 438 1.65 20.30 11.05
CA PHE A 438 0.21 20.20 10.78
C PHE A 438 -0.63 20.08 12.05
N GLY A 439 -0.04 19.66 13.17
CA GLY A 439 -0.80 19.28 14.35
C GLY A 439 -1.63 18.01 14.11
N GLY A 440 -2.52 17.68 15.04
CA GLY A 440 -3.37 16.49 14.94
C GLY A 440 -3.64 15.81 16.28
N LEU A 441 -4.54 14.81 16.28
CA LEU A 441 -4.74 13.94 17.44
C LEU A 441 -3.44 13.23 17.82
N ILE A 442 -3.18 13.11 19.12
CA ILE A 442 -1.98 12.51 19.67
C ILE A 442 -2.23 11.05 20.03
N TYR A 443 -1.33 10.17 19.60
CA TYR A 443 -1.34 8.74 19.92
C TYR A 443 0.02 8.31 20.47
N LEU A 444 -0.01 7.33 21.37
CA LEU A 444 1.18 6.57 21.73
C LEU A 444 1.17 5.26 20.94
N GLU A 445 2.20 5.01 20.14
CA GLU A 445 2.34 3.81 19.33
C GLU A 445 3.10 2.74 20.13
N VAL A 446 2.43 1.61 20.36
CA VAL A 446 2.95 0.44 21.08
C VAL A 446 3.50 -0.59 20.08
N PRO A 447 4.77 -1.01 20.19
CA PRO A 447 5.33 -2.04 19.32
C PRO A 447 4.55 -3.35 19.38
N ARG A 448 4.43 -4.05 18.25
CA ARG A 448 3.63 -5.30 18.16
C ARG A 448 4.01 -6.39 19.17
N ARG A 449 5.29 -6.45 19.55
CA ARG A 449 5.83 -7.45 20.49
C ARG A 449 6.09 -6.89 21.89
N ALA A 450 5.58 -5.69 22.20
CA ALA A 450 5.64 -5.16 23.55
C ALA A 450 4.85 -6.07 24.50
N ALA A 451 5.31 -6.17 25.74
CA ALA A 451 4.71 -6.96 26.79
C ALA A 451 5.11 -6.38 28.14
N GLY A 452 4.35 -6.69 29.18
CA GLY A 452 4.61 -6.23 30.54
C GLY A 452 3.36 -5.65 31.21
N ALA A 453 3.56 -5.10 32.40
CA ALA A 453 2.50 -4.41 33.12
C ALA A 453 2.19 -3.04 32.48
N ALA A 454 0.96 -2.58 32.65
CA ALA A 454 0.59 -1.23 32.25
C ALA A 454 1.48 -0.19 32.96
N PHE A 455 1.83 0.87 32.25
CA PHE A 455 2.66 1.97 32.75
C PHE A 455 2.10 3.32 32.33
N THR A 456 2.54 4.38 33.01
CA THR A 456 2.05 5.74 32.77
C THR A 456 3.03 6.55 31.95
N VAL A 457 2.53 7.27 30.94
CA VAL A 457 3.27 8.25 30.15
C VAL A 457 2.71 9.64 30.44
N ALA A 458 3.58 10.60 30.78
CA ALA A 458 3.15 11.99 30.93
C ALA A 458 3.26 12.73 29.60
N LEU A 459 2.20 13.44 29.22
CA LEU A 459 2.12 14.31 28.05
C LEU A 459 1.83 15.74 28.50
N SER A 460 2.48 16.73 27.90
CA SER A 460 2.18 18.16 28.14
C SER A 460 2.33 19.01 26.88
N GLY A 461 1.68 20.18 26.89
CA GLY A 461 1.63 21.10 25.75
C GLY A 461 0.47 20.85 24.78
N ALA A 462 -0.42 19.91 25.10
CA ALA A 462 -1.51 19.51 24.22
C ALA A 462 -2.84 20.21 24.54
N VAL A 463 -3.78 20.16 23.61
CA VAL A 463 -5.16 20.62 23.76
C VAL A 463 -6.07 19.41 23.99
N GLU A 464 -7.10 19.54 24.83
CA GLU A 464 -8.05 18.44 25.04
C GLU A 464 -8.91 18.18 23.78
N ALA A 465 -9.04 16.90 23.43
CA ALA A 465 -9.92 16.42 22.38
C ALA A 465 -11.11 15.64 22.95
N PRO A 466 -12.28 15.68 22.29
CA PRO A 466 -13.39 14.79 22.65
C PRO A 466 -13.00 13.33 22.44
N LEU A 467 -13.06 12.54 23.52
CA LEU A 467 -12.86 11.10 23.49
C LEU A 467 -13.94 10.45 24.36
N PHE A 468 -14.78 9.63 23.75
CA PHE A 468 -15.68 8.72 24.45
C PHE A 468 -15.09 7.32 24.41
N VAL A 469 -15.07 6.64 25.55
CA VAL A 469 -14.68 5.22 25.64
C VAL A 469 -15.82 4.45 26.32
N LEU A 470 -16.37 3.44 25.63
CA LEU A 470 -17.43 2.59 26.15
C LEU A 470 -16.98 1.94 27.47
N GLY A 471 -17.87 1.95 28.47
CA GLY A 471 -17.57 1.43 29.81
C GLY A 471 -16.73 2.35 30.72
N GLN A 472 -16.08 3.39 30.17
CA GLN A 472 -15.30 4.36 30.97
C GLN A 472 -15.93 5.75 30.99
N THR A 473 -16.54 6.18 29.88
CA THR A 473 -17.21 7.47 29.74
C THR A 473 -18.72 7.26 29.75
N THR A 474 -19.45 8.06 30.53
CA THR A 474 -20.93 8.02 30.54
C THR A 474 -21.51 8.97 29.50
N ASP A 475 -22.72 8.68 29.00
CA ASP A 475 -23.47 9.59 28.12
C ASP A 475 -23.68 10.97 28.79
N GLU A 476 -23.88 11.02 30.11
CA GLU A 476 -24.00 12.26 30.89
C GLU A 476 -22.70 13.10 30.81
N ALA A 477 -21.54 12.48 31.06
CA ALA A 477 -20.25 13.16 31.00
C ALA A 477 -19.94 13.62 29.56
N TRP A 478 -20.26 12.79 28.57
CA TRP A 478 -20.14 13.13 27.16
C TRP A 478 -20.93 14.38 26.80
N ASN A 479 -22.22 14.40 27.17
CA ASN A 479 -23.14 15.46 26.80
C ASN A 479 -22.90 16.78 27.54
N SER A 480 -22.47 16.70 28.80
CA SER A 480 -22.25 17.87 29.65
C SER A 480 -20.94 18.60 29.34
N SER A 481 -19.86 17.89 28.99
CA SER A 481 -18.53 18.49 28.89
C SER A 481 -17.64 17.95 27.78
N ILE A 482 -17.47 16.63 27.66
CA ILE A 482 -16.38 16.05 26.84
C ILE A 482 -16.52 16.39 25.35
N LYS A 483 -17.74 16.32 24.79
CA LYS A 483 -17.97 16.64 23.38
C LYS A 483 -17.72 18.11 23.01
N ASN A 484 -17.68 18.99 24.01
CA ASN A 484 -17.45 20.42 23.84
C ASN A 484 -15.97 20.79 23.91
N ARG A 485 -15.07 19.81 24.08
CA ARG A 485 -13.63 20.05 24.07
C ARG A 485 -13.18 20.67 22.73
N PRO A 486 -12.13 21.50 22.76
CA PRO A 486 -11.82 22.44 21.68
C PRO A 486 -11.10 21.86 20.45
N ALA A 487 -10.59 20.63 20.50
CA ALA A 487 -9.90 20.05 19.34
C ALA A 487 -10.83 19.86 18.12
N PRO A 488 -10.30 19.97 16.88
CA PRO A 488 -11.10 19.83 15.65
C PRO A 488 -11.54 18.40 15.35
N TRP A 489 -10.90 17.39 15.95
CA TRP A 489 -11.20 15.97 15.77
C TRP A 489 -11.55 15.30 17.09
N ALA A 490 -12.40 14.28 17.00
CA ALA A 490 -12.93 13.50 18.11
C ALA A 490 -12.79 12.00 17.86
N GLU A 491 -12.80 11.22 18.93
CA GLU A 491 -12.86 9.75 18.88
C GLU A 491 -14.01 9.19 19.73
N LEU A 492 -14.68 8.16 19.19
CA LEU A 492 -15.63 7.31 19.92
C LEU A 492 -15.09 5.87 19.88
N ALA A 493 -14.83 5.27 21.04
CA ALA A 493 -14.07 4.03 21.16
C ALA A 493 -14.82 2.95 21.95
N CYS A 494 -14.63 1.71 21.52
CA CYS A 494 -14.90 0.48 22.28
C CYS A 494 -13.72 -0.50 22.09
N ASP A 495 -13.83 -1.71 22.63
CA ASP A 495 -12.73 -2.69 22.62
C ASP A 495 -12.41 -3.18 21.20
N HIS A 496 -13.40 -3.22 20.30
CA HIS A 496 -13.25 -3.76 18.95
C HIS A 496 -13.09 -2.70 17.85
N VAL A 497 -13.50 -1.44 18.06
CA VAL A 497 -13.35 -0.37 17.06
C VAL A 497 -13.30 1.04 17.66
N ILE A 498 -12.55 1.92 16.99
CA ILE A 498 -12.47 3.35 17.26
C ILE A 498 -12.88 4.12 16.01
N LEU A 499 -13.85 5.03 16.17
CA LEU A 499 -14.31 5.94 15.13
C LEU A 499 -13.63 7.29 15.32
N THR A 500 -12.92 7.78 14.30
CA THR A 500 -12.26 9.09 14.31
C THR A 500 -12.92 10.01 13.28
N LEU A 501 -13.47 11.13 13.74
CA LEU A 501 -14.31 12.02 12.93
C LEU A 501 -14.18 13.48 13.37
N PRO A 502 -14.65 14.45 12.54
CA PRO A 502 -14.70 15.84 12.94
C PRO A 502 -15.53 16.04 14.20
N THR A 503 -15.04 16.88 15.12
CA THR A 503 -15.69 17.18 16.41
C THR A 503 -17.13 17.67 16.24
N GLU A 504 -17.41 18.45 15.18
CA GLU A 504 -18.76 18.96 14.92
C GLU A 504 -19.78 17.86 14.64
N VAL A 505 -19.37 16.74 14.04
CA VAL A 505 -20.23 15.57 13.83
C VAL A 505 -20.38 14.81 15.14
N ALA A 506 -19.29 14.58 15.89
CA ALA A 506 -19.34 13.90 17.18
C ALA A 506 -20.26 14.61 18.21
N ARG A 507 -20.32 15.95 18.21
CA ARG A 507 -21.21 16.74 19.09
C ARG A 507 -22.71 16.47 18.92
N GLN A 508 -23.08 15.97 17.75
CA GLN A 508 -24.47 15.63 17.44
C GLN A 508 -24.89 14.32 18.13
N VAL A 509 -23.94 13.44 18.45
CA VAL A 509 -24.19 12.16 19.14
C VAL A 509 -24.61 12.42 20.58
N LYS A 510 -25.84 11.99 20.91
CA LYS A 510 -26.41 12.12 22.27
C LYS A 510 -26.31 10.84 23.09
N SER A 511 -26.28 9.68 22.43
CA SER A 511 -26.20 8.37 23.09
C SER A 511 -25.01 7.57 22.56
N PRO A 512 -23.76 8.01 22.82
CA PRO A 512 -22.57 7.31 22.36
C PRO A 512 -22.45 5.89 22.93
N THR A 513 -23.00 5.60 24.12
CA THR A 513 -23.03 4.24 24.68
C THR A 513 -23.72 3.27 23.72
N ALA A 514 -24.98 3.54 23.36
CA ALA A 514 -25.75 2.68 22.47
C ALA A 514 -25.12 2.56 21.06
N LEU A 515 -24.53 3.66 20.56
CA LEU A 515 -23.81 3.65 19.30
C LEU A 515 -22.58 2.72 19.35
N MET A 516 -21.76 2.83 20.40
CA MET A 516 -20.54 2.04 20.51
C MET A 516 -20.82 0.59 20.87
N GLU A 517 -21.88 0.27 21.63
CA GLU A 517 -22.34 -1.12 21.81
C GLU A 517 -22.74 -1.77 20.48
N PHE A 518 -23.41 -1.03 19.59
CA PHE A 518 -23.71 -1.52 18.24
C PHE A 518 -22.44 -1.79 17.45
N TRP A 519 -21.50 -0.85 17.43
CA TRP A 519 -20.25 -0.99 16.70
C TRP A 519 -19.40 -2.15 17.23
N ASP A 520 -19.30 -2.29 18.55
CA ASP A 520 -18.62 -3.40 19.20
C ASP A 520 -19.19 -4.75 18.75
N LYS A 521 -20.52 -4.87 18.76
CA LYS A 521 -21.23 -6.06 18.27
C LYS A 521 -21.01 -6.28 16.77
N ALA A 522 -21.03 -5.23 15.95
CA ALA A 522 -20.87 -5.33 14.50
C ALA A 522 -19.51 -5.90 14.09
N ILE A 523 -18.44 -5.55 14.81
CA ILE A 523 -17.11 -6.12 14.60
C ILE A 523 -17.06 -7.56 15.14
N THR A 524 -17.54 -7.78 16.37
CA THR A 524 -17.53 -9.10 17.03
C THR A 524 -18.20 -10.17 16.17
N VAL A 525 -19.35 -9.89 15.55
CA VAL A 525 -20.04 -10.89 14.73
C VAL A 525 -19.27 -11.24 13.44
N GLN A 526 -18.48 -10.31 12.90
CA GLN A 526 -17.59 -10.60 11.75
C GLN A 526 -16.37 -11.44 12.18
N ASP A 527 -15.79 -11.15 13.35
CA ASP A 527 -14.73 -11.95 13.95
C ASP A 527 -15.18 -13.40 14.16
N GLU A 528 -16.37 -13.58 14.73
CA GLU A 528 -16.93 -14.89 15.05
C GLU A 528 -17.23 -15.72 13.79
N ILE A 529 -17.93 -15.14 12.80
CA ILE A 529 -18.29 -15.90 11.59
C ILE A 529 -17.04 -16.27 10.77
N SER A 530 -16.00 -15.44 10.81
CA SER A 530 -14.76 -15.66 10.07
C SER A 530 -13.71 -16.51 10.82
N ASN A 531 -14.01 -16.96 12.05
CA ASN A 531 -13.11 -17.67 12.97
C ASN A 531 -11.88 -16.88 13.41
N GLN A 532 -11.96 -15.55 13.44
CA GLN A 532 -10.80 -14.66 13.66
C GLN A 532 -10.86 -13.85 14.96
N ALA A 533 -11.79 -14.17 15.88
CA ALA A 533 -11.84 -13.52 17.20
C ALA A 533 -10.52 -13.59 17.97
N ARG A 534 -9.72 -14.64 17.76
CA ARG A 534 -8.38 -14.79 18.38
C ARG A 534 -7.27 -14.03 17.66
N ASP A 535 -7.49 -13.62 16.40
CA ASP A 535 -6.54 -12.86 15.59
C ASP A 535 -6.58 -11.36 15.96
N ARG A 536 -7.63 -10.90 16.66
CA ARG A 536 -7.80 -9.51 17.06
C ARG A 536 -6.85 -9.13 18.19
N GLU A 537 -5.74 -8.51 17.83
CA GLU A 537 -4.76 -7.98 18.78
C GLU A 537 -5.09 -6.56 19.29
N ARG A 538 -5.93 -5.81 18.57
CA ARG A 538 -6.26 -4.40 18.84
C ARG A 538 -7.60 -4.00 18.20
N PRO A 539 -8.25 -2.90 18.62
CA PRO A 539 -9.45 -2.39 17.95
C PRO A 539 -9.16 -2.01 16.49
N GLU A 540 -10.15 -2.18 15.60
CA GLU A 540 -10.13 -1.53 14.29
C GLU A 540 -10.18 -0.01 14.43
N ARG A 541 -9.78 0.72 13.39
CA ARG A 541 -9.92 2.18 13.33
C ARG A 541 -10.61 2.58 12.05
N ILE A 542 -11.65 3.40 12.14
CA ILE A 542 -12.31 4.03 11.00
C ILE A 542 -12.03 5.53 11.07
N VAL A 543 -11.25 6.06 10.12
CA VAL A 543 -10.76 7.44 10.14
C VAL A 543 -11.34 8.21 8.96
N ALA A 544 -12.05 9.30 9.27
CA ALA A 544 -12.52 10.23 8.25
C ALA A 544 -11.37 11.13 7.72
N ASP A 545 -11.37 11.42 6.43
CA ASP A 545 -10.42 12.33 5.77
C ASP A 545 -11.15 13.19 4.72
N VAL A 546 -10.70 14.42 4.48
CA VAL A 546 -11.23 15.23 3.37
C VAL A 546 -10.86 14.64 2.00
N GLN A 547 -9.80 13.83 1.94
CA GLN A 547 -9.41 13.09 0.76
C GLN A 547 -8.65 11.81 1.11
N ILE A 548 -9.16 10.68 0.65
CA ILE A 548 -8.51 9.35 0.79
C ILE A 548 -7.73 8.99 -0.48
N SER A 549 -6.85 7.99 -0.35
CA SER A 549 -5.85 7.58 -1.32
C SER A 549 -6.41 6.72 -2.46
N ALA A 550 -7.54 6.06 -2.23
CA ALA A 550 -8.20 5.16 -3.19
C ALA A 550 -9.70 5.04 -2.92
N GLY A 551 -10.47 4.83 -3.98
CA GLY A 551 -11.89 4.48 -3.89
C GLY A 551 -12.77 5.55 -3.22
N TYR A 552 -13.95 5.11 -2.75
CA TYR A 552 -14.82 5.90 -1.88
C TYR A 552 -14.60 5.58 -0.40
N MET A 553 -14.27 4.33 -0.07
CA MET A 553 -13.72 3.89 1.22
C MET A 553 -12.63 2.87 0.88
N HIS A 554 -11.69 2.63 1.80
CA HIS A 554 -10.80 1.48 1.68
C HIS A 554 -10.40 0.91 3.04
N SER A 555 -10.21 -0.40 3.04
CA SER A 555 -9.75 -1.20 4.16
C SER A 555 -8.27 -0.98 4.50
N GLY A 556 -7.85 -1.54 5.63
CA GLY A 556 -6.53 -1.33 6.22
C GLY A 556 -6.62 -1.02 7.71
N TYR A 557 -5.51 -0.55 8.26
CA TYR A 557 -5.45 -0.03 9.63
C TYR A 557 -4.79 1.35 9.60
N PRO A 558 -5.59 2.44 9.58
CA PRO A 558 -7.06 2.49 9.66
C PRO A 558 -7.79 2.12 8.35
N ILE A 559 -9.08 1.81 8.48
CA ILE A 559 -10.09 1.94 7.41
C ILE A 559 -10.29 3.44 7.16
N MET A 560 -10.14 3.88 5.92
CA MET A 560 -10.24 5.30 5.56
C MET A 560 -11.58 5.59 4.88
N VAL A 561 -12.25 6.65 5.33
CA VAL A 561 -13.54 7.10 4.79
C VAL A 561 -13.52 8.61 4.52
N PRO A 562 -14.34 9.13 3.61
CA PRO A 562 -14.43 10.56 3.39
C PRO A 562 -15.18 11.21 4.55
N VAL A 563 -14.87 12.48 4.85
CA VAL A 563 -15.57 13.26 5.88
C VAL A 563 -17.09 13.27 5.66
N SER A 564 -17.56 13.22 4.42
CA SER A 564 -19.00 13.13 4.10
C SER A 564 -19.69 11.86 4.63
N ALA A 565 -18.94 10.78 4.89
CA ALA A 565 -19.46 9.56 5.49
C ALA A 565 -19.52 9.62 7.04
N SER A 566 -18.97 10.66 7.67
CA SER A 566 -18.89 10.75 9.14
C SER A 566 -20.27 10.80 9.80
N GLU A 567 -21.25 11.47 9.18
CA GLU A 567 -22.62 11.52 9.71
C GLU A 567 -23.28 10.15 9.68
N GLU A 568 -23.06 9.38 8.61
CA GLU A 568 -23.54 8.01 8.49
C GLU A 568 -22.91 7.13 9.57
N MET A 569 -21.59 7.24 9.77
CA MET A 569 -20.82 6.47 10.76
C MET A 569 -21.35 6.56 12.20
N VAL A 570 -22.00 7.68 12.56
CA VAL A 570 -22.53 7.91 13.92
C VAL A 570 -24.05 7.94 14.03
N THR A 571 -24.77 7.60 12.95
CA THR A 571 -26.24 7.60 12.96
C THR A 571 -26.79 6.21 13.33
N TYR A 572 -27.37 6.11 14.52
CA TYR A 572 -28.07 4.93 15.02
C TYR A 572 -29.61 5.14 14.97
N ASN A 573 -30.40 4.08 14.70
CA ASN A 573 -31.89 4.04 14.72
C ASN A 573 -32.71 4.67 13.56
N ARG A 574 -32.14 5.01 12.40
CA ARG A 574 -32.96 5.37 11.21
C ARG A 574 -33.18 4.15 10.31
N LEU A 575 -34.42 3.93 9.87
CA LEU A 575 -34.82 2.91 8.87
C LEU A 575 -34.00 2.99 7.56
N LYS A 576 -33.32 4.12 7.32
CA LYS A 576 -32.39 4.39 6.20
C LYS A 576 -30.94 3.93 6.41
N PHE A 577 -30.62 3.17 7.45
CA PHE A 577 -29.25 2.73 7.70
C PHE A 577 -28.99 1.31 7.20
N PRO A 578 -28.37 1.17 6.01
CA PRO A 578 -27.56 0.03 5.67
C PRO A 578 -26.13 0.52 5.42
N GLY A 579 -25.35 0.74 6.49
CA GLY A 579 -23.93 1.14 6.45
C GLY A 579 -23.01 0.10 5.81
N TRP A 580 -23.38 -0.39 4.63
CA TRP A 580 -22.75 -1.44 3.85
C TRP A 580 -21.28 -1.15 3.65
N GLY A 581 -20.92 0.09 3.29
CA GLY A 581 -19.53 0.50 3.07
C GLY A 581 -18.64 0.18 4.26
N PHE A 582 -19.05 0.55 5.48
CA PHE A 582 -18.22 0.27 6.65
C PHE A 582 -18.06 -1.23 6.94
N HIS A 583 -19.15 -1.99 6.86
CA HIS A 583 -19.10 -3.44 7.10
C HIS A 583 -18.34 -4.18 6.00
N HIS A 584 -18.38 -3.67 4.77
CA HIS A 584 -17.63 -4.14 3.61
C HIS A 584 -16.12 -3.96 3.82
N GLU A 585 -15.68 -2.79 4.29
CA GLU A 585 -14.26 -2.55 4.57
C GLU A 585 -13.74 -3.39 5.75
N VAL A 586 -14.55 -3.57 6.80
CA VAL A 586 -14.22 -4.52 7.88
C VAL A 586 -14.14 -5.95 7.32
N GLY A 587 -15.01 -6.31 6.39
CA GLY A 587 -15.00 -7.61 5.71
C GLY A 587 -13.70 -7.86 4.94
N HIS A 588 -13.10 -6.85 4.33
CA HIS A 588 -11.80 -6.96 3.68
C HIS A 588 -10.68 -7.30 4.68
N ASN A 589 -10.68 -6.71 5.88
CA ASN A 589 -9.69 -7.01 6.92
C ASN A 589 -9.76 -8.48 7.40
N HIS A 590 -10.87 -9.18 7.15
CA HIS A 590 -11.05 -10.59 7.47
C HIS A 590 -10.75 -11.55 6.32
N GLN A 591 -10.46 -11.07 5.11
CA GLN A 591 -10.20 -11.95 3.97
C GLN A 591 -8.91 -12.75 4.16
N LYS A 592 -8.94 -14.03 3.77
CA LYS A 592 -7.76 -14.90 3.73
C LYS A 592 -7.60 -15.51 2.34
N PRO A 593 -6.35 -15.70 1.85
CA PRO A 593 -6.11 -16.22 0.50
C PRO A 593 -6.80 -17.55 0.18
N TRP A 594 -7.03 -18.40 1.19
CA TRP A 594 -7.58 -19.74 1.00
C TRP A 594 -9.09 -19.82 0.83
N PHE A 595 -9.84 -18.75 1.11
CA PHE A 595 -11.25 -18.63 0.74
C PHE A 595 -11.55 -17.39 -0.11
N THR A 596 -10.57 -16.51 -0.32
CA THR A 596 -10.64 -15.34 -1.21
C THR A 596 -9.72 -15.56 -2.41
N PHE A 597 -10.17 -16.37 -3.35
CA PHE A 597 -9.48 -16.62 -4.62
C PHE A 597 -9.82 -15.55 -5.68
N ASP A 598 -9.08 -15.55 -6.77
CA ASP A 598 -9.27 -14.61 -7.90
C ASP A 598 -10.74 -14.45 -8.33
N GLY A 599 -11.19 -13.19 -8.45
CA GLY A 599 -12.59 -12.82 -8.67
C GLY A 599 -13.44 -12.62 -7.41
N THR A 600 -12.95 -12.98 -6.22
CA THR A 600 -13.73 -12.91 -4.97
C THR A 600 -13.27 -11.86 -3.97
N GLY A 601 -12.27 -11.05 -4.32
CA GLY A 601 -11.77 -9.96 -3.48
C GLY A 601 -12.86 -8.95 -3.09
N GLU A 602 -13.83 -8.70 -3.96
CA GLU A 602 -15.01 -7.87 -3.69
C GLU A 602 -16.29 -8.68 -3.43
N VAL A 603 -16.13 -9.95 -3.06
CA VAL A 603 -17.25 -10.88 -2.86
C VAL A 603 -17.26 -11.43 -1.45
N THR A 604 -16.16 -12.05 -0.99
CA THR A 604 -16.18 -12.70 0.34
C THR A 604 -16.26 -11.69 1.49
N ASN A 605 -15.67 -10.50 1.33
CA ASN A 605 -15.87 -9.37 2.24
C ASN A 605 -17.35 -8.97 2.33
N ASN A 606 -18.07 -8.95 1.20
CA ASN A 606 -19.50 -8.66 1.18
C ASN A 606 -20.34 -9.73 1.87
N VAL A 607 -19.97 -11.02 1.76
CA VAL A 607 -20.64 -12.10 2.51
C VAL A 607 -20.52 -11.86 4.02
N LEU A 608 -19.34 -11.46 4.51
CA LEU A 608 -19.14 -11.10 5.92
C LEU A 608 -19.93 -9.86 6.32
N ALA A 609 -19.95 -8.84 5.46
CA ALA A 609 -20.70 -7.61 5.69
C ALA A 609 -22.22 -7.85 5.81
N MET A 610 -22.78 -8.73 4.97
CA MET A 610 -24.19 -9.12 5.01
C MET A 610 -24.57 -9.75 6.35
N TYR A 611 -23.68 -10.55 6.95
CA TYR A 611 -23.96 -11.21 8.23
C TYR A 611 -24.22 -10.23 9.37
N VAL A 612 -23.61 -9.03 9.32
CA VAL A 612 -23.82 -7.97 10.33
C VAL A 612 -25.28 -7.53 10.39
N TYR A 613 -25.98 -7.47 9.26
CA TYR A 613 -27.40 -7.09 9.22
C TYR A 613 -28.26 -8.08 10.00
N GLU A 614 -27.98 -9.38 9.86
CA GLU A 614 -28.70 -10.41 10.59
C GLU A 614 -28.28 -10.44 12.06
N ALA A 615 -26.99 -10.65 12.33
CA ALA A 615 -26.49 -10.96 13.66
C ALA A 615 -26.40 -9.73 14.59
N ALA A 616 -25.97 -8.58 14.06
CA ALA A 616 -25.86 -7.35 14.85
C ALA A 616 -27.18 -6.57 14.88
N MET A 617 -27.82 -6.37 13.72
CA MET A 617 -28.99 -5.49 13.57
C MET A 617 -30.35 -6.19 13.68
N GLY A 618 -30.42 -7.52 13.55
CA GLY A 618 -31.70 -8.24 13.51
C GLY A 618 -32.58 -7.87 12.31
N LYS A 619 -31.96 -7.49 11.18
CA LYS A 619 -32.63 -7.10 9.94
C LYS A 619 -32.40 -8.15 8.85
N ASP A 620 -33.23 -8.11 7.81
CA ASP A 620 -32.98 -8.87 6.59
C ASP A 620 -31.67 -8.42 5.96
N TRP A 621 -30.75 -9.35 5.74
CA TRP A 621 -29.42 -9.11 5.19
C TRP A 621 -29.41 -8.81 3.69
N LEU A 622 -30.54 -9.00 2.99
CA LEU A 622 -30.70 -8.64 1.58
C LEU A 622 -31.04 -7.16 1.36
N ILE A 623 -31.34 -6.40 2.40
CA ILE A 623 -31.64 -4.95 2.27
C ILE A 623 -30.37 -4.09 2.24
N GLY A 624 -29.21 -4.70 2.49
CA GLY A 624 -27.96 -3.98 2.69
C GLY A 624 -27.47 -3.23 1.46
N HIS A 625 -27.82 -3.68 0.24
CA HIS A 625 -27.38 -3.04 -0.99
C HIS A 625 -28.39 -3.28 -2.13
N SER A 626 -28.63 -2.26 -2.97
CA SER A 626 -29.60 -2.37 -4.08
C SER A 626 -29.20 -3.41 -5.12
N ALA A 627 -27.90 -3.58 -5.36
CA ALA A 627 -27.38 -4.60 -6.29
C ALA A 627 -27.54 -6.04 -5.79
N ILE A 628 -28.06 -6.26 -4.57
CA ILE A 628 -28.45 -7.59 -4.11
C ILE A 628 -29.95 -7.69 -3.89
N SER A 629 -30.78 -6.81 -4.47
CA SER A 629 -32.24 -6.95 -4.43
C SER A 629 -32.70 -8.23 -5.14
N GLU A 630 -33.96 -8.63 -4.93
CA GLU A 630 -34.50 -9.80 -5.61
C GLU A 630 -34.46 -9.65 -7.14
N GLU A 631 -34.78 -8.46 -7.64
CA GLU A 631 -34.71 -8.12 -9.07
C GLU A 631 -33.27 -8.21 -9.58
N ALA A 632 -32.31 -7.60 -8.89
CA ALA A 632 -30.91 -7.62 -9.29
C ALA A 632 -30.36 -9.06 -9.32
N ARG A 633 -30.66 -9.88 -8.31
CA ARG A 633 -30.24 -11.30 -8.29
C ARG A 633 -30.85 -12.10 -9.44
N ARG A 634 -32.10 -11.84 -9.81
CA ARG A 634 -32.72 -12.46 -11.01
C ARG A 634 -32.02 -12.04 -12.30
N GLU A 635 -31.62 -10.78 -12.42
CA GLU A 635 -30.85 -10.27 -13.56
C GLU A 635 -29.45 -10.93 -13.64
N HIS A 636 -28.77 -11.10 -12.50
CA HIS A 636 -27.46 -11.78 -12.46
C HIS A 636 -27.54 -13.23 -12.95
N VAL A 637 -28.56 -13.97 -12.50
CA VAL A 637 -28.81 -15.35 -12.96
C VAL A 637 -29.03 -15.39 -14.48
N GLN A 638 -29.87 -14.49 -15.00
CA GLN A 638 -30.11 -14.40 -16.45
C GLN A 638 -28.85 -14.03 -17.24
N ALA A 639 -28.01 -13.15 -16.69
CA ALA A 639 -26.76 -12.75 -17.33
C ALA A 639 -25.81 -13.94 -17.45
N ILE A 640 -25.64 -14.73 -16.39
CA ILE A 640 -24.79 -15.92 -16.39
C ILE A 640 -25.32 -17.03 -17.29
N GLN A 641 -26.64 -17.25 -17.35
CA GLN A 641 -27.25 -18.21 -18.26
C GLN A 641 -27.00 -17.87 -19.74
N LYS A 642 -26.87 -16.58 -20.07
CA LYS A 642 -26.63 -16.08 -21.45
C LYS A 642 -25.14 -15.92 -21.79
N ALA A 643 -24.26 -15.96 -20.80
CA ALA A 643 -22.84 -15.70 -21.00
C ALA A 643 -22.17 -16.84 -21.77
N THR A 644 -21.38 -16.49 -22.79
CA THR A 644 -20.54 -17.44 -23.53
C THR A 644 -19.31 -17.87 -22.72
N ASP A 645 -18.73 -16.93 -21.97
CA ASP A 645 -17.67 -17.18 -20.98
C ASP A 645 -18.20 -16.81 -19.58
N LYS A 646 -18.83 -17.80 -18.95
CA LYS A 646 -19.44 -17.65 -17.62
C LYS A 646 -18.40 -17.33 -16.55
N TRP A 647 -17.23 -17.99 -16.60
CA TRP A 647 -16.17 -17.78 -15.62
C TRP A 647 -15.68 -16.34 -15.65
N GLN A 648 -15.42 -15.80 -16.84
CA GLN A 648 -14.93 -14.43 -16.96
C GLN A 648 -15.99 -13.41 -16.51
N LEU A 649 -17.27 -13.62 -16.84
CA LEU A 649 -18.34 -12.75 -16.33
C LEU A 649 -18.41 -12.80 -14.81
N TRP A 650 -18.45 -14.01 -14.23
CA TRP A 650 -18.49 -14.22 -12.78
C TRP A 650 -17.32 -13.52 -12.08
N LYS A 651 -16.10 -13.74 -12.57
CA LYS A 651 -14.86 -13.20 -11.99
C LYS A 651 -14.78 -11.66 -12.06
N SER A 652 -15.31 -11.06 -13.11
CA SER A 652 -15.24 -9.61 -13.35
C SER A 652 -16.38 -8.82 -12.69
N SER A 653 -17.42 -9.48 -12.18
CA SER A 653 -18.64 -8.83 -11.67
C SER A 653 -18.94 -9.28 -10.24
N PRO A 654 -18.52 -8.49 -9.22
CA PRO A 654 -18.63 -8.87 -7.83
C PRO A 654 -20.04 -9.24 -7.37
N PHE A 655 -21.07 -8.51 -7.80
CA PHE A 655 -22.46 -8.79 -7.40
C PHE A 655 -23.07 -10.01 -8.10
N VAL A 656 -22.63 -10.33 -9.32
CA VAL A 656 -22.97 -11.59 -9.99
C VAL A 656 -22.38 -12.76 -9.19
N ALA A 657 -21.09 -12.67 -8.84
CA ALA A 657 -20.42 -13.68 -8.03
C ALA A 657 -21.04 -13.81 -6.62
N LEU A 658 -21.37 -12.68 -5.98
CA LEU A 658 -22.02 -12.65 -4.66
C LEU A 658 -23.37 -13.38 -4.67
N THR A 659 -24.09 -13.36 -5.78
CA THR A 659 -25.36 -14.09 -5.92
C THR A 659 -25.19 -15.60 -5.72
N THR A 660 -24.04 -16.17 -6.09
CA THR A 660 -23.69 -17.58 -5.80
C THR A 660 -23.67 -17.84 -4.29
N TYR A 661 -23.02 -16.98 -3.51
CA TYR A 661 -22.94 -17.11 -2.05
C TYR A 661 -24.30 -16.88 -1.39
N ILE A 662 -25.08 -15.91 -1.88
CA ILE A 662 -26.45 -15.64 -1.43
C ILE A 662 -27.31 -16.91 -1.58
N GLN A 663 -27.27 -17.57 -2.73
CA GLN A 663 -28.06 -18.78 -2.98
C GLN A 663 -27.68 -19.94 -2.03
N LEU A 664 -26.38 -20.11 -1.75
CA LEU A 664 -25.92 -21.11 -0.78
C LEU A 664 -26.43 -20.82 0.63
N ILE A 665 -26.33 -19.56 1.07
CA ILE A 665 -26.79 -19.14 2.41
C ILE A 665 -28.32 -19.23 2.53
N GLN A 666 -29.08 -18.89 1.49
CA GLN A 666 -30.53 -19.05 1.49
C GLN A 666 -30.95 -20.53 1.58
N ALA A 667 -30.17 -21.44 1.00
CA ALA A 667 -30.50 -22.86 0.97
C ALA A 667 -30.05 -23.62 2.22
N PHE A 668 -28.90 -23.26 2.79
CA PHE A 668 -28.23 -24.02 3.84
C PHE A 668 -28.01 -23.24 5.15
N GLY A 669 -28.39 -21.95 5.18
CA GLY A 669 -28.27 -21.07 6.34
C GLY A 669 -26.84 -20.58 6.60
N TRP A 670 -26.71 -19.54 7.44
CA TRP A 670 -25.41 -18.97 7.81
C TRP A 670 -24.47 -19.95 8.51
N ASP A 671 -25.00 -20.93 9.25
CA ASP A 671 -24.18 -21.94 9.91
C ASP A 671 -23.36 -22.77 8.92
N SER A 672 -23.87 -23.00 7.70
CA SER A 672 -23.09 -23.68 6.65
C SER A 672 -21.90 -22.84 6.16
N TRP A 673 -22.09 -21.52 6.03
CA TRP A 673 -21.00 -20.60 5.69
C TRP A 673 -19.98 -20.47 6.82
N ARG A 674 -20.44 -20.36 8.07
CA ARG A 674 -19.58 -20.39 9.25
C ARG A 674 -18.75 -21.67 9.29
N ALA A 675 -19.39 -22.84 9.15
CA ALA A 675 -18.70 -24.12 9.14
C ALA A 675 -17.67 -24.21 8.01
N TYR A 676 -17.94 -23.61 6.84
CA TYR A 676 -16.97 -23.56 5.75
C TYR A 676 -15.72 -22.76 6.12
N LEU A 677 -15.89 -21.54 6.64
CA LEU A 677 -14.76 -20.71 7.06
C LEU A 677 -13.96 -21.37 8.18
N HIS A 678 -14.65 -21.96 9.17
CA HIS A 678 -14.02 -22.63 10.31
C HIS A 678 -13.32 -23.94 9.90
N SER A 679 -13.75 -24.59 8.81
CA SER A 679 -13.16 -25.86 8.37
C SER A 679 -11.68 -25.75 8.03
N PHE A 680 -11.17 -24.56 7.67
CA PHE A 680 -9.76 -24.38 7.30
C PHE A 680 -8.79 -24.57 8.48
N ASP A 681 -9.28 -24.47 9.71
CA ASP A 681 -8.53 -24.78 10.93
C ASP A 681 -8.76 -26.23 11.42
N ASP A 682 -9.66 -26.96 10.76
CA ASP A 682 -9.99 -28.34 11.07
C ASP A 682 -9.20 -29.30 10.18
N THR A 683 -8.32 -30.09 10.81
CA THR A 683 -7.47 -31.07 10.13
C THR A 683 -8.26 -32.16 9.41
N ASP A 684 -9.52 -32.43 9.80
CA ASP A 684 -10.36 -33.44 9.18
C ASP A 684 -10.78 -33.06 7.75
N PHE A 685 -10.73 -31.77 7.41
CA PHE A 685 -10.98 -31.27 6.06
C PHE A 685 -9.70 -31.15 5.20
N GLY A 686 -8.53 -31.46 5.77
CA GLY A 686 -7.24 -31.45 5.07
C GLY A 686 -6.55 -30.08 5.10
N ALA A 687 -5.44 -29.98 4.38
CA ALA A 687 -4.57 -28.80 4.39
C ALA A 687 -5.24 -27.56 3.77
N VAL A 688 -4.73 -26.39 4.18
CA VAL A 688 -5.07 -25.09 3.59
C VAL A 688 -4.53 -25.05 2.14
N PRO A 689 -5.33 -24.59 1.16
CA PRO A 689 -4.91 -24.52 -0.24
C PRO A 689 -3.75 -23.54 -0.46
N ALA A 690 -2.84 -23.91 -1.36
CA ALA A 690 -1.64 -23.13 -1.69
C ALA A 690 -1.79 -22.31 -3.00
N SER A 691 -2.91 -22.46 -3.72
CA SER A 691 -3.19 -21.75 -4.97
C SER A 691 -4.68 -21.45 -5.13
N ASP A 692 -5.01 -20.52 -6.04
CA ASP A 692 -6.41 -20.18 -6.36
C ASP A 692 -7.19 -21.40 -6.88
N ASP A 693 -6.54 -22.27 -7.66
CA ASP A 693 -7.18 -23.48 -8.19
C ASP A 693 -7.53 -24.45 -7.07
N GLU A 694 -6.60 -24.65 -6.13
CA GLU A 694 -6.85 -25.45 -4.93
C GLU A 694 -7.93 -24.81 -4.04
N ALA A 695 -7.94 -23.48 -3.90
CA ALA A 695 -8.96 -22.78 -3.11
C ALA A 695 -10.38 -22.98 -3.69
N ARG A 696 -10.54 -22.97 -5.02
CA ARG A 696 -11.83 -23.26 -5.67
C ARG A 696 -12.24 -24.72 -5.50
N ASP A 697 -11.29 -25.65 -5.63
CA ASP A 697 -11.55 -27.07 -5.37
C ASP A 697 -11.99 -27.29 -3.92
N GLN A 698 -11.32 -26.67 -2.96
CA GLN A 698 -11.66 -26.73 -1.54
C GLN A 698 -13.00 -26.05 -1.24
N PHE A 699 -13.37 -24.99 -1.96
CA PHE A 699 -14.71 -24.41 -1.86
C PHE A 699 -15.79 -25.43 -2.26
N LEU A 700 -15.61 -26.14 -3.38
CA LEU A 700 -16.54 -27.19 -3.77
C LEU A 700 -16.57 -28.33 -2.74
N THR A 701 -15.42 -28.92 -2.40
CA THR A 701 -15.38 -30.15 -1.62
C THR A 701 -15.79 -29.94 -0.18
N ARG A 702 -15.27 -28.90 0.50
CA ARG A 702 -15.60 -28.60 1.91
C ARG A 702 -17.07 -28.25 2.05
N TYR A 703 -17.58 -27.35 1.21
CA TYR A 703 -18.98 -26.92 1.31
C TYR A 703 -19.95 -28.04 0.96
N SER A 704 -19.62 -28.91 -0.01
CA SER A 704 -20.42 -30.10 -0.33
C SER A 704 -20.48 -31.09 0.84
N ARG A 705 -19.33 -31.34 1.51
CA ARG A 705 -19.26 -32.19 2.70
C ARG A 705 -20.09 -31.61 3.86
N ILE A 706 -19.98 -30.31 4.11
CA ILE A 706 -20.71 -29.59 5.18
C ILE A 706 -22.22 -29.64 4.95
N THR A 707 -22.66 -29.41 3.72
CA THR A 707 -24.09 -29.38 3.37
C THR A 707 -24.67 -30.77 3.07
N ASN A 708 -23.81 -31.79 3.02
CA ASN A 708 -24.14 -33.15 2.58
C ASN A 708 -24.88 -33.15 1.23
N ARG A 709 -24.39 -32.35 0.27
CA ARG A 709 -24.92 -32.21 -1.09
C ARG A 709 -23.79 -32.11 -2.10
N ASN A 710 -23.98 -32.66 -3.29
CA ASN A 710 -23.06 -32.48 -4.40
C ASN A 710 -23.34 -31.14 -5.08
N LEU A 711 -22.47 -30.15 -4.87
CA LEU A 711 -22.56 -28.81 -5.47
C LEU A 711 -21.86 -28.72 -6.84
N GLY A 712 -21.35 -29.83 -7.38
CA GLY A 712 -20.68 -29.86 -8.69
C GLY A 712 -21.52 -29.24 -9.81
N PRO A 713 -22.81 -29.63 -9.99
CA PRO A 713 -23.70 -29.03 -10.99
C PRO A 713 -23.90 -27.52 -10.78
N PHE A 714 -23.95 -27.07 -9.53
CA PHE A 714 -24.10 -25.65 -9.18
C PHE A 714 -22.88 -24.82 -9.60
N PHE A 715 -21.67 -25.33 -9.34
CA PHE A 715 -20.43 -24.70 -9.78
C PHE A 715 -20.34 -24.64 -11.31
N GLU A 716 -20.75 -25.71 -12.01
CA GLU A 716 -20.81 -25.74 -13.47
C GLU A 716 -21.82 -24.74 -14.05
N ALA A 717 -23.00 -24.61 -13.43
CA ALA A 717 -24.03 -23.67 -13.87
C ALA A 717 -23.56 -22.21 -13.81
N TRP A 718 -22.82 -21.86 -12.75
CA TRP A 718 -22.17 -20.55 -12.57
C TRP A 718 -20.85 -20.39 -13.31
N GLY A 719 -20.31 -21.46 -13.90
CA GLY A 719 -19.05 -21.46 -14.64
C GLY A 719 -17.80 -21.38 -13.77
N ILE A 720 -17.86 -21.77 -12.49
CA ILE A 720 -16.73 -21.75 -11.57
C ILE A 720 -15.84 -22.98 -11.85
N PRO A 721 -14.59 -22.81 -12.30
CA PRO A 721 -13.76 -23.94 -12.71
C PRO A 721 -13.19 -24.69 -11.49
N VAL A 722 -13.40 -26.00 -11.49
CA VAL A 722 -12.91 -26.96 -10.50
C VAL A 722 -12.30 -28.18 -11.19
N SER A 723 -11.38 -28.85 -10.53
CA SER A 723 -10.69 -30.02 -11.07
C SER A 723 -11.61 -31.24 -11.17
N ALA A 724 -11.21 -32.20 -12.01
CA ALA A 724 -11.88 -33.48 -12.10
C ALA A 724 -11.80 -34.28 -10.79
N ALA A 725 -10.71 -34.12 -10.03
CA ALA A 725 -10.53 -34.78 -8.74
C ALA A 725 -11.54 -34.25 -7.70
N ALA A 726 -11.69 -32.92 -7.59
CA ALA A 726 -12.66 -32.31 -6.70
C ALA A 726 -14.11 -32.74 -7.02
N ARG A 727 -14.47 -32.79 -8.31
CA ARG A 727 -15.79 -33.29 -8.75
C ARG A 727 -16.01 -34.76 -8.38
N ALA A 728 -14.99 -35.61 -8.56
CA ALA A 728 -15.08 -37.03 -8.23
C ALA A 728 -15.28 -37.26 -6.72
N GLU A 729 -14.68 -36.41 -5.89
CA GLU A 729 -14.77 -36.51 -4.44
C GLU A 729 -16.21 -36.32 -3.92
N VAL A 730 -16.96 -35.38 -4.51
CA VAL A 730 -18.34 -35.06 -4.10
C VAL A 730 -19.39 -35.87 -4.84
N ALA A 731 -19.00 -36.69 -5.84
CA ALA A 731 -19.93 -37.37 -6.74
C ALA A 731 -20.87 -38.39 -6.07
N SER A 732 -20.52 -38.88 -4.88
CA SER A 732 -21.35 -39.81 -4.11
C SER A 732 -22.50 -39.14 -3.35
N LEU A 733 -22.47 -37.81 -3.22
CA LEU A 733 -23.51 -37.03 -2.55
C LEU A 733 -24.67 -36.72 -3.49
N GLU A 734 -25.86 -36.48 -2.93
CA GLU A 734 -27.05 -36.09 -3.71
C GLU A 734 -26.84 -34.72 -4.39
N PRO A 735 -27.01 -34.59 -5.72
CA PRO A 735 -26.90 -33.32 -6.44
C PRO A 735 -27.85 -32.25 -5.90
N TRP A 736 -27.37 -31.00 -5.83
CA TRP A 736 -28.20 -29.85 -5.46
C TRP A 736 -28.09 -28.71 -6.46
N MET A 737 -29.20 -28.01 -6.67
CA MET A 737 -29.35 -26.81 -7.48
C MET A 737 -30.41 -25.89 -6.85
N PRO A 738 -30.24 -24.56 -6.88
CA PRO A 738 -31.28 -23.62 -6.45
C PRO A 738 -32.41 -23.53 -7.48
N ALA A 739 -33.60 -23.13 -7.04
CA ALA A 739 -34.74 -22.95 -7.94
C ALA A 739 -34.47 -21.81 -8.95
N GLY A 740 -34.64 -22.09 -10.25
CA GLY A 740 -34.57 -21.08 -11.31
C GLY A 740 -33.18 -20.81 -11.91
N LEU A 741 -32.16 -21.59 -11.52
CA LEU A 741 -30.82 -21.55 -12.13
C LEU A 741 -30.66 -22.56 -13.27
#